data_AF-N6W6G7-F1
#
_entry.id   AF-N6W6G7-F1
#
_cell.length_a   1.000
_cell.length_b   1.000
_cell.length_c   1.000
_cell.angle_alpha   90.00
_cell.angle_beta   90.00
_cell.angle_gamma   90.00
#
_symmetry.space_group_name_H-M   'P 1'
#
loop_
_entity.id
_entity.type
_entity.pdbx_description
1 polymer ?
#
loop_
_entity_poly.entity_id
_entity_poly.type
_entity_poly.pdbx_seq_one_letter_code
_entity_poly.pdbx_strand_id
1 'polypeptide(L)'
;MHPGAKSAETRGAGRARQPWWTLLLLLLLFLGPIATHGPIFGDYSGFIAATVGVLVGLLISAAATRWRWDALSVLAALLAAYLLLGGGLALGTTCLFGVIPTGQTLQLLVLGSVQSWKDLLTLTPPASSYVGPALVPWISGLVLSTFAGLVTLRWGRAILGTIPIILMGVIGIAFGPSGTHPRLWPVVIWWALVLLWWAVAALRRRITVGEDIIIGKGAKANTMSATASSTSTRSRSVVNLGRRLVSALVMTGIGVGLGVPTTIGWGPWDSRIVARDLVEPPLDLRDYPSPLAAFRHYTTDLESKELLSVSGLPESARVRFAVVDVYDGTTFGMSGADAHPDSGFRSVGSRLPEQAIGEGAVFAEMHMRTSGLIGPWVPSLGTVQTLRFTGENARALQKGLHANLWSDSALTTGPNSSMDYAITSYIEPKPSDGQLADVEALAFHGFDERVPEDVAQLATTVTAKEQSPLARVRAIERYLSENGFYSNEDAAHSRPGHRTDRLQRMLEAEQLIGDDEQYATLMALMLHSLGINARVVMGFYSEETSGDVVFYGSDMRMWVEVEFEGVGWGVFDPTPPRDQKPQTEVPEPKSVPRPQVLQPPEPPEEPTELPPVTSDRDTQSEDDDRFEIPWKAIAGVSGVLLVLIGPIVVIVLAKALRRRARRRGPDPHAVLVGSWDEVVDMATDAGIMVSVNQTRQETAWELTSLWSQRAASSRAVGSRKYKGVGSRERRAVGTREGEVAGTREDRVGELTAVPGWTLFEQKVPTTVAIARRADIADFAEDAAFGSEALLAWKDVDALRRDLRGEMRVLGRIRFAVSLRSLRARNRRARAARAEKKRLTEQGSNPKRRGLLPFMTRYSPRKRQLHRKRQSPGKRSR
;
A
#
# COMPACT_ATOMS: atom_id res chain seq x y z
N MET A 1 47.19 -48.06 28.15
CA MET A 1 47.12 -48.85 26.90
C MET A 1 45.70 -48.71 26.32
N HIS A 2 45.63 -48.36 25.03
CA HIS A 2 44.46 -48.15 24.15
C HIS A 2 43.52 -49.38 24.02
N PRO A 3 42.37 -49.33 23.28
CA PRO A 3 41.72 -48.22 22.54
C PRO A 3 40.17 -48.15 22.69
N GLY A 4 39.49 -47.16 22.09
CA GLY A 4 38.07 -47.35 21.74
C GLY A 4 37.13 -46.16 21.53
N ALA A 5 37.58 -44.89 21.51
CA ALA A 5 36.70 -43.76 21.22
C ALA A 5 36.70 -43.41 19.72
N LYS A 6 35.71 -43.91 18.96
CA LYS A 6 35.34 -43.37 17.64
C LYS A 6 33.81 -43.27 17.52
N SER A 7 33.33 -42.04 17.73
CA SER A 7 32.32 -41.34 16.92
C SER A 7 31.08 -42.14 16.48
N ALA A 8 30.06 -42.16 17.34
CA ALA A 8 28.66 -42.28 16.89
C ALA A 8 28.13 -40.87 16.57
N GLU A 9 28.56 -40.30 15.44
CA GLU A 9 27.88 -39.14 14.86
C GLU A 9 26.49 -39.58 14.38
N THR A 10 25.48 -39.14 15.12
CA THR A 10 24.07 -39.20 14.75
C THR A 10 23.87 -38.58 13.36
N ARG A 11 23.45 -39.39 12.38
CA ARG A 11 22.92 -38.95 11.08
C ARG A 11 21.66 -38.10 11.28
N GLY A 12 21.83 -36.82 11.59
CA GLY A 12 20.81 -35.80 11.40
C GLY A 12 20.81 -35.40 9.93
N ALA A 13 19.67 -35.49 9.24
CA ALA A 13 19.50 -35.06 7.86
C ALA A 13 19.99 -33.60 7.67
N GLY A 14 21.23 -33.46 7.20
CA GLY A 14 21.86 -32.17 6.89
C GLY A 14 21.16 -31.56 5.69
N ARG A 15 20.47 -30.44 5.90
CA ARG A 15 19.85 -29.68 4.80
C ARG A 15 20.97 -29.09 3.94
N ALA A 16 20.96 -29.41 2.65
CA ALA A 16 21.92 -28.87 1.69
C ALA A 16 21.85 -27.33 1.67
N ARG A 17 22.96 -26.67 2.06
CA ARG A 17 23.07 -25.21 1.99
C ARG A 17 23.30 -24.79 0.53
N GLN A 18 22.57 -23.77 0.08
CA GLN A 18 22.80 -23.20 -1.24
C GLN A 18 24.10 -22.37 -1.24
N PRO A 19 24.85 -22.36 -2.35
CA PRO A 19 26.11 -21.62 -2.46
C PRO A 19 25.87 -20.10 -2.62
N TRP A 20 26.85 -19.28 -2.23
CA TRP A 20 26.72 -17.81 -2.20
C TRP A 20 26.45 -17.16 -3.57
N TRP A 21 26.92 -17.75 -4.68
CA TRP A 21 26.65 -17.24 -6.03
C TRP A 21 25.16 -17.31 -6.43
N THR A 22 24.31 -18.00 -5.65
CA THR A 22 22.84 -17.94 -5.83
C THR A 22 22.26 -16.54 -5.62
N LEU A 23 22.96 -15.65 -4.90
CA LEU A 23 22.58 -14.24 -4.80
C LEU A 23 22.62 -13.53 -6.14
N LEU A 24 23.62 -13.82 -6.98
CA LEU A 24 23.74 -13.23 -8.33
C LEU A 24 22.61 -13.70 -9.24
N LEU A 25 22.20 -14.97 -9.12
CA LEU A 25 21.04 -15.47 -9.85
C LEU A 25 19.72 -14.85 -9.36
N LEU A 26 19.56 -14.65 -8.05
CA LEU A 26 18.39 -13.95 -7.52
C LEU A 26 18.35 -12.51 -8.04
N LEU A 27 19.49 -11.81 -8.07
CA LEU A 27 19.60 -10.47 -8.65
C LEU A 27 19.19 -10.46 -10.13
N LEU A 28 19.66 -11.43 -10.93
CA LEU A 28 19.26 -11.60 -12.33
C LEU A 28 17.74 -11.79 -12.47
N LEU A 29 17.13 -12.61 -11.60
CA LEU A 29 15.68 -12.84 -11.62
C LEU A 29 14.87 -11.61 -11.20
N PHE A 30 15.43 -10.70 -10.40
CA PHE A 30 14.77 -9.44 -10.04
C PHE A 30 14.80 -8.38 -11.15
N LEU A 31 15.63 -8.50 -12.19
CA LEU A 31 15.68 -7.55 -13.30
C LEU A 31 14.33 -7.42 -14.02
N GLY A 32 13.59 -8.51 -14.19
CA GLY A 32 12.24 -8.48 -14.78
C GLY A 32 11.25 -7.64 -13.96
N PRO A 33 11.02 -7.96 -12.68
CA PRO A 33 10.21 -7.14 -11.78
C PRO A 33 10.69 -5.68 -11.61
N ILE A 34 11.99 -5.42 -11.66
CA ILE A 34 12.51 -4.04 -11.63
C ILE A 34 12.04 -3.28 -12.88
N ALA A 35 12.04 -3.93 -14.05
CA ALA A 35 11.63 -3.32 -15.30
C ALA A 35 10.13 -2.94 -15.34
N THR A 36 9.28 -3.60 -14.56
CA THR A 36 7.84 -3.27 -14.52
C THR A 36 7.52 -2.01 -13.71
N HIS A 37 8.41 -1.59 -12.80
CA HIS A 37 8.22 -0.41 -11.97
C HIS A 37 8.63 0.90 -12.62
N GLY A 38 9.36 0.87 -13.74
CA GLY A 38 9.85 2.07 -14.42
C GLY A 38 8.79 2.90 -15.17
N PRO A 39 7.96 2.28 -16.02
CA PRO A 39 7.04 3.01 -16.91
C PRO A 39 6.06 3.96 -16.21
N ILE A 40 5.70 3.72 -14.94
CA ILE A 40 4.75 4.56 -14.22
C ILE A 40 5.34 5.90 -13.77
N PHE A 41 6.66 5.99 -13.58
CA PHE A 41 7.31 7.19 -13.08
C PHE A 41 7.71 8.16 -14.20
N GLY A 42 7.76 7.72 -15.45
CA GLY A 42 8.23 8.54 -16.59
C GLY A 42 9.71 8.94 -16.51
N ASP A 43 10.43 8.55 -15.46
CA ASP A 43 11.85 8.84 -15.22
C ASP A 43 12.59 7.59 -14.69
N TYR A 44 13.86 7.76 -14.28
CA TYR A 44 14.67 6.67 -13.71
C TYR A 44 14.45 6.41 -12.21
N SER A 45 13.67 7.24 -11.50
CA SER A 45 13.50 7.16 -10.05
C SER A 45 12.90 5.81 -9.61
N GLY A 46 11.88 5.32 -10.33
CA GLY A 46 11.25 4.02 -10.08
C GLY A 46 12.24 2.85 -10.23
N PHE A 47 13.09 2.90 -11.25
CA PHE A 47 14.14 1.89 -11.48
C PHE A 47 15.20 1.92 -10.39
N ILE A 48 15.65 3.12 -9.99
CA ILE A 48 16.66 3.31 -8.95
C ILE A 48 16.12 2.81 -7.60
N ALA A 49 14.90 3.22 -7.22
CA ALA A 49 14.26 2.80 -5.97
C ALA A 49 14.10 1.28 -5.88
N ALA A 50 13.62 0.63 -6.96
CA ALA A 50 13.48 -0.82 -7.02
C ALA A 50 14.84 -1.54 -6.96
N THR A 51 15.83 -1.07 -7.73
CA THR A 51 17.16 -1.69 -7.81
C THR A 51 17.89 -1.61 -6.48
N VAL A 52 17.92 -0.42 -5.85
CA VAL A 52 18.58 -0.24 -4.56
C VAL A 52 17.85 -1.03 -3.47
N GLY A 53 16.52 -1.10 -3.51
CA GLY A 53 15.73 -1.95 -2.61
C GLY A 53 16.11 -3.42 -2.70
N VAL A 54 16.23 -3.97 -3.92
CA VAL A 54 16.64 -5.36 -4.16
C VAL A 54 18.07 -5.61 -3.68
N LEU A 55 19.02 -4.72 -3.98
CA LEU A 55 20.41 -4.88 -3.57
C LEU A 55 20.55 -4.90 -2.04
N VAL A 56 19.92 -3.94 -1.36
CA VAL A 56 19.96 -3.82 0.10
C VAL A 56 19.30 -5.04 0.76
N GLY A 57 18.15 -5.50 0.25
CA GLY A 57 17.49 -6.67 0.84
C GLY A 57 18.24 -7.98 0.62
N LEU A 58 18.90 -8.17 -0.52
CA LEU A 58 19.80 -9.30 -0.75
C LEU A 58 21.03 -9.26 0.18
N LEU A 59 21.60 -8.07 0.44
CA LEU A 59 22.70 -7.89 1.40
C LEU A 59 22.26 -8.20 2.83
N ILE A 60 21.08 -7.75 3.27
CA ILE A 60 20.52 -8.08 4.59
C ILE A 60 20.33 -9.59 4.72
N SER A 61 19.78 -10.25 3.69
CA SER A 61 19.63 -11.70 3.68
C SER A 61 20.98 -12.44 3.76
N ALA A 62 21.99 -11.93 3.04
CA ALA A 62 23.35 -12.49 3.06
C ALA A 62 23.98 -12.37 4.45
N ALA A 63 23.95 -11.17 5.05
CA ALA A 63 24.44 -10.90 6.40
C ALA A 63 23.71 -11.75 7.45
N ALA A 64 22.38 -11.83 7.36
CA ALA A 64 21.56 -12.64 8.25
C ALA A 64 21.88 -14.14 8.17
N THR A 65 22.22 -14.64 6.98
CA THR A 65 22.63 -16.03 6.78
C THR A 65 24.06 -16.27 7.26
N ARG A 66 24.99 -15.34 7.00
CA ARG A 66 26.41 -15.43 7.37
C ARG A 66 26.65 -15.37 8.87
N TRP A 67 25.93 -14.49 9.56
CA TRP A 67 26.06 -14.25 11.00
C TRP A 67 24.93 -14.89 11.82
N ARG A 68 24.05 -15.66 11.17
CA ARG A 68 22.96 -16.41 11.80
C ARG A 68 22.05 -15.54 12.67
N TRP A 69 21.74 -14.34 12.18
CA TRP A 69 20.83 -13.40 12.82
C TRP A 69 19.50 -14.06 13.18
N ASP A 70 18.90 -13.67 14.29
CA ASP A 70 17.54 -14.05 14.63
C ASP A 70 16.52 -13.19 13.87
N ALA A 71 15.23 -13.54 13.97
CA ALA A 71 14.18 -12.83 13.25
C ALA A 71 14.10 -11.34 13.67
N LEU A 72 14.37 -11.05 14.94
CA LEU A 72 14.38 -9.68 15.47
C LEU A 72 15.51 -8.85 14.88
N SER A 73 16.73 -9.39 14.77
CA SER A 73 17.85 -8.66 14.16
C SER A 73 17.65 -8.40 12.67
N VAL A 74 17.05 -9.37 11.94
CA VAL A 74 16.70 -9.17 10.52
C VAL A 74 15.68 -8.05 10.35
N LEU A 75 14.68 -8.01 11.24
CA LEU A 75 13.62 -7.02 11.19
C LEU A 75 14.12 -5.62 11.60
N ALA A 76 15.01 -5.55 12.60
CA ALA A 76 15.69 -4.32 12.95
C ALA A 76 16.56 -3.80 11.80
N ALA A 77 17.27 -4.67 11.09
CA ALA A 77 18.07 -4.31 9.93
C ALA A 77 17.21 -3.82 8.75
N LEU A 78 16.06 -4.47 8.50
CA LEU A 78 15.07 -4.03 7.51
C LEU A 78 14.53 -2.63 7.83
N LEU A 79 14.15 -2.39 9.08
CA LEU A 79 13.63 -1.09 9.51
C LEU A 79 14.70 0.00 9.44
N ALA A 80 15.93 -0.30 9.87
CA ALA A 80 17.04 0.63 9.78
C ALA A 80 17.36 0.96 8.31
N ALA A 81 17.40 -0.03 7.43
CA ALA A 81 17.58 0.20 6.00
C ALA A 81 16.46 1.06 5.42
N TYR A 82 15.20 0.77 5.77
CA TYR A 82 14.04 1.53 5.34
C TYR A 82 14.12 3.01 5.75
N LEU A 83 14.44 3.29 7.02
CA LEU A 83 14.45 4.66 7.55
C LEU A 83 15.68 5.46 7.10
N LEU A 84 16.85 4.82 7.00
CA LEU A 84 18.10 5.50 6.64
C LEU A 84 18.23 5.74 5.14
N LEU A 85 17.76 4.81 4.31
CA LEU A 85 17.92 4.88 2.85
C LEU A 85 16.63 5.31 2.13
N GLY A 86 15.46 5.10 2.74
CA GLY A 86 14.18 5.48 2.14
C GLY A 86 14.05 6.99 1.92
N GLY A 87 14.67 7.80 2.78
CA GLY A 87 14.71 9.25 2.63
C GLY A 87 15.37 9.68 1.32
N GLY A 88 16.63 9.30 1.11
CA GLY A 88 17.37 9.72 -0.09
C GLY A 88 16.86 9.12 -1.40
N LEU A 89 16.24 7.93 -1.35
CA LEU A 89 15.79 7.22 -2.56
C LEU A 89 14.37 7.58 -3.00
N ALA A 90 13.48 7.94 -2.07
CA ALA A 90 12.07 8.19 -2.37
C ALA A 90 11.58 9.59 -1.97
N LEU A 91 12.32 10.30 -1.11
CA LEU A 91 11.96 11.60 -0.55
C LEU A 91 13.15 12.57 -0.59
N GLY A 92 13.97 12.51 -1.65
CA GLY A 92 15.22 13.26 -1.78
C GLY A 92 15.06 14.78 -1.58
N THR A 93 13.90 15.32 -1.95
CA THR A 93 13.52 16.74 -1.79
C THR A 93 13.32 17.17 -0.32
N THR A 94 13.15 16.24 0.61
CA THR A 94 12.97 16.52 2.05
C THR A 94 14.21 16.22 2.89
N CYS A 95 15.25 15.65 2.28
CA CYS A 95 16.48 15.27 2.95
C CYS A 95 17.49 16.42 2.94
N LEU A 96 18.22 16.59 4.04
CA LEU A 96 19.37 17.49 4.06
C LEU A 96 20.44 16.93 3.12
N PHE A 97 20.92 17.75 2.18
CA PHE A 97 21.88 17.34 1.13
C PHE A 97 21.44 16.12 0.30
N GLY A 98 20.13 15.86 0.22
CA GLY A 98 19.57 14.75 -0.56
C GLY A 98 19.76 13.35 0.05
N VAL A 99 20.46 13.20 1.19
CA VAL A 99 20.76 11.88 1.77
C VAL A 99 20.42 11.78 3.27
N ILE A 100 20.54 12.87 4.03
CA ILE A 100 20.35 12.83 5.48
C ILE A 100 18.86 13.02 5.82
N PRO A 101 18.20 12.05 6.47
CA PRO A 101 16.77 12.14 6.79
C PRO A 101 16.53 13.21 7.86
N THR A 102 15.58 14.11 7.60
CA THR A 102 15.10 15.08 8.58
C THR A 102 13.96 14.49 9.42
N GLY A 103 13.54 15.18 10.49
CA GLY A 103 12.37 14.77 11.29
C GLY A 103 11.09 14.64 10.43
N GLN A 104 10.92 15.54 9.46
CA GLN A 104 9.84 15.50 8.48
C GLN A 104 9.97 14.31 7.52
N THR A 105 11.18 13.98 7.05
CA THR A 105 11.42 12.78 6.22
C THR A 105 11.02 11.51 6.95
N LEU A 106 11.35 11.38 8.24
CA LEU A 106 10.98 10.21 9.04
C LEU A 106 9.46 10.09 9.21
N GLN A 107 8.76 11.20 9.43
CA GLN A 107 7.31 11.21 9.50
C GLN A 107 6.67 10.79 8.17
N LEU A 108 7.17 11.34 7.05
CA LEU A 108 6.70 10.98 5.70
C LEU A 108 7.03 9.54 5.32
N LEU A 109 8.13 8.96 5.78
CA LEU A 109 8.40 7.53 5.60
C LEU A 109 7.38 6.68 6.36
N VAL A 110 7.11 7.00 7.62
CA VAL A 110 6.14 6.24 8.42
C VAL A 110 4.74 6.32 7.81
N LEU A 111 4.27 7.52 7.46
CA LEU A 111 2.97 7.72 6.79
C LEU A 111 2.96 7.07 5.40
N GLY A 112 4.01 7.29 4.63
CA GLY A 112 4.18 6.79 3.27
C GLY A 112 4.17 5.27 3.19
N SER A 113 4.54 4.54 4.26
CA SER A 113 4.43 3.07 4.27
C SER A 113 3.01 2.55 4.00
N VAL A 114 1.99 3.34 4.33
CA VAL A 114 0.57 3.07 4.06
C VAL A 114 0.06 3.95 2.93
N GLN A 115 0.39 5.23 2.97
CA GLN A 115 -0.18 6.24 2.08
C GLN A 115 0.40 6.16 0.66
N SER A 116 1.68 5.79 0.47
CA SER A 116 2.29 5.72 -0.86
C SER A 116 1.60 4.72 -1.78
N TRP A 117 1.02 3.66 -1.22
CA TRP A 117 0.26 2.67 -1.99
C TRP A 117 -1.09 3.23 -2.43
N LYS A 118 -1.74 4.03 -1.58
CA LYS A 118 -2.95 4.76 -1.95
C LYS A 118 -2.62 5.81 -3.01
N ASP A 119 -1.60 6.63 -2.77
CA ASP A 119 -1.18 7.70 -3.69
C ASP A 119 -0.81 7.10 -5.07
N LEU A 120 -0.13 5.95 -5.13
CA LEU A 120 0.17 5.30 -6.41
C LEU A 120 -1.08 4.75 -7.15
N LEU A 121 -2.19 4.53 -6.45
CA LEU A 121 -3.48 4.16 -7.07
C LEU A 121 -4.26 5.37 -7.56
N THR A 122 -4.07 6.54 -6.96
CA THR A 122 -4.91 7.73 -7.21
C THR A 122 -4.25 8.71 -8.19
N LEU A 123 -2.93 8.71 -8.26
CA LEU A 123 -2.18 9.68 -9.05
C LEU A 123 -2.05 9.26 -10.52
N THR A 124 -2.21 10.22 -11.43
CA THR A 124 -1.92 9.99 -12.84
C THR A 124 -0.41 9.86 -13.09
N PRO A 125 0.04 8.95 -13.98
CA PRO A 125 1.42 8.96 -14.46
C PRO A 125 1.72 10.30 -15.15
N PRO A 126 2.93 10.88 -15.01
CA PRO A 126 4.12 10.29 -14.37
C PRO A 126 4.15 10.46 -12.84
N ALA A 127 4.32 9.34 -12.13
CA ALA A 127 4.35 9.31 -10.66
C ALA A 127 5.58 9.98 -10.04
N SER A 128 6.63 10.28 -10.82
CA SER A 128 7.83 11.01 -10.35
C SER A 128 7.55 12.47 -10.02
N SER A 129 6.48 13.03 -10.59
CA SER A 129 6.03 14.39 -10.31
C SER A 129 5.48 14.57 -8.88
N TYR A 130 5.28 13.47 -8.15
CA TYR A 130 4.75 13.47 -6.80
C TYR A 130 5.76 12.93 -5.78
N VAL A 131 5.70 13.46 -4.57
CA VAL A 131 6.58 13.06 -3.47
C VAL A 131 5.97 11.87 -2.74
N GLY A 132 6.65 10.72 -2.70
CA GLY A 132 6.22 9.54 -1.94
C GLY A 132 5.91 8.27 -2.73
N PRO A 133 5.37 8.28 -3.97
CA PRO A 133 5.03 7.05 -4.69
C PRO A 133 6.24 6.12 -4.97
N ALA A 134 7.45 6.67 -5.04
CA ALA A 134 8.70 5.91 -5.15
C ALA A 134 8.97 4.99 -3.95
N LEU A 135 8.25 5.16 -2.84
CA LEU A 135 8.30 4.25 -1.69
C LEU A 135 7.74 2.86 -2.01
N VAL A 136 6.81 2.72 -2.95
CA VAL A 136 6.22 1.41 -3.29
C VAL A 136 7.27 0.48 -3.93
N PRO A 137 8.00 0.87 -5.01
CA PRO A 137 9.11 0.08 -5.54
C PRO A 137 10.22 -0.18 -4.51
N TRP A 138 10.52 0.79 -3.64
CA TRP A 138 11.51 0.65 -2.58
C TRP A 138 11.12 -0.40 -1.55
N ILE A 139 9.90 -0.32 -1.00
CA ILE A 139 9.38 -1.26 0.01
C ILE A 139 9.23 -2.66 -0.59
N SER A 140 8.64 -2.76 -1.79
CA SER A 140 8.45 -4.05 -2.46
C SER A 140 9.80 -4.72 -2.74
N GLY A 141 10.77 -3.98 -3.29
CA GLY A 141 12.13 -4.45 -3.54
C GLY A 141 12.85 -4.89 -2.27
N LEU A 142 12.83 -4.07 -1.22
CA LEU A 142 13.52 -4.33 0.06
C LEU A 142 12.96 -5.57 0.77
N VAL A 143 11.64 -5.65 0.92
CA VAL A 143 10.99 -6.73 1.66
C VAL A 143 11.06 -8.03 0.87
N LEU A 144 10.67 -8.03 -0.40
CA LEU A 144 10.54 -9.25 -1.19
C LEU A 144 11.91 -9.87 -1.52
N SER A 145 12.95 -9.06 -1.77
CA SER A 145 14.31 -9.56 -1.96
C SER A 145 14.92 -10.15 -0.67
N THR A 146 14.66 -9.55 0.49
CA THR A 146 15.10 -10.10 1.79
C THR A 146 14.44 -11.46 2.05
N PHE A 147 13.14 -11.59 1.80
CA PHE A 147 12.44 -12.86 1.95
C PHE A 147 12.92 -13.91 0.92
N ALA A 148 13.07 -13.55 -0.35
CA ALA A 148 13.57 -14.44 -1.40
C ALA A 148 14.95 -15.00 -1.05
N GLY A 149 15.85 -14.14 -0.57
CA GLY A 149 17.19 -14.52 -0.13
C GLY A 149 17.17 -15.44 1.09
N LEU A 150 16.38 -15.13 2.13
CA LEU A 150 16.30 -15.95 3.35
C LEU A 150 15.73 -17.35 3.06
N VAL A 151 14.67 -17.45 2.25
CA VAL A 151 14.05 -18.72 1.89
C VAL A 151 15.02 -19.59 1.07
N THR A 152 15.76 -18.97 0.17
CA THR A 152 16.72 -19.66 -0.71
C THR A 152 17.98 -20.10 0.04
N LEU A 153 18.65 -19.18 0.73
CA LEU A 153 19.95 -19.41 1.38
C LEU A 153 19.82 -20.08 2.76
N ARG A 154 18.90 -19.60 3.60
CA ARG A 154 18.79 -20.06 5.00
C ARG A 154 17.94 -21.31 5.14
N TRP A 155 16.84 -21.41 4.37
CA TRP A 155 15.93 -22.57 4.43
C TRP A 155 16.21 -23.62 3.36
N GLY A 156 17.05 -23.31 2.37
CA GLY A 156 17.43 -24.23 1.29
C GLY A 156 16.29 -24.54 0.32
N ARG A 157 15.27 -23.67 0.25
CA ARG A 157 14.06 -23.87 -0.56
C ARG A 157 14.03 -22.93 -1.76
N ALA A 158 14.91 -23.19 -2.73
CA ALA A 158 15.06 -22.37 -3.93
C ALA A 158 13.75 -22.12 -4.72
N ILE A 159 12.85 -23.12 -4.81
CA ILE A 159 11.56 -22.98 -5.51
C ILE A 159 10.60 -22.05 -4.73
N LEU A 160 10.56 -22.12 -3.40
CA LEU A 160 9.75 -21.17 -2.62
C LEU A 160 10.36 -19.76 -2.61
N GLY A 161 11.65 -19.64 -2.88
CA GLY A 161 12.36 -18.37 -2.98
C GLY A 161 11.98 -17.55 -4.22
N THR A 162 11.35 -18.15 -5.24
CA THR A 162 10.85 -17.41 -6.41
C THR A 162 9.48 -16.78 -6.19
N ILE A 163 8.72 -17.18 -5.16
CA ILE A 163 7.40 -16.62 -4.87
C ILE A 163 7.47 -15.11 -4.60
N PRO A 164 8.38 -14.58 -3.75
CA PRO A 164 8.49 -13.13 -3.56
C PRO A 164 8.92 -12.37 -4.82
N ILE A 165 9.68 -13.01 -5.71
CA ILE A 165 10.11 -12.40 -6.99
C ILE A 165 8.91 -12.23 -7.93
N ILE A 166 8.09 -13.28 -8.07
CA ILE A 166 6.84 -13.23 -8.85
C ILE A 166 5.91 -12.18 -8.26
N LEU A 167 5.76 -12.15 -6.93
CA LEU A 167 4.91 -11.18 -6.24
C LEU A 167 5.34 -9.73 -6.51
N MET A 168 6.65 -9.44 -6.56
CA MET A 168 7.15 -8.10 -6.94
C MET A 168 6.75 -7.74 -8.36
N GLY A 169 6.87 -8.70 -9.30
CA GLY A 169 6.43 -8.50 -10.68
C GLY A 169 4.93 -8.23 -10.79
N VAL A 170 4.11 -8.98 -10.05
CA VAL A 170 2.64 -8.77 -9.98
C VAL A 170 2.32 -7.39 -9.43
N ILE A 171 3.01 -6.93 -8.39
CA ILE A 171 2.85 -5.57 -7.84
C ILE A 171 3.20 -4.54 -8.92
N GLY A 172 4.38 -4.63 -9.55
CA GLY A 172 4.75 -3.67 -10.60
C GLY A 172 3.79 -3.66 -11.80
N ILE A 173 3.22 -4.82 -12.17
CA ILE A 173 2.16 -4.90 -13.17
C ILE A 173 0.88 -4.22 -12.65
N ALA A 174 0.42 -4.54 -11.45
CA ALA A 174 -0.82 -4.01 -10.87
C ALA A 174 -0.83 -2.48 -10.71
N PHE A 175 0.34 -1.82 -10.70
CA PHE A 175 0.49 -0.37 -10.66
C PHE A 175 0.96 0.24 -11.99
N GLY A 176 1.15 -0.55 -13.06
CA GLY A 176 1.63 -0.03 -14.35
C GLY A 176 0.61 0.86 -15.08
N PRO A 177 1.04 1.67 -16.07
CA PRO A 177 0.14 2.49 -16.88
C PRO A 177 -0.92 1.64 -17.62
N SER A 178 -2.18 2.08 -17.57
CA SER A 178 -3.28 1.57 -18.43
C SER A 178 -3.07 2.02 -19.88
N GLY A 179 -3.64 1.29 -20.84
CA GLY A 179 -3.50 1.57 -22.28
C GLY A 179 -2.15 1.20 -22.93
N THR A 180 -1.12 0.82 -22.16
CA THR A 180 0.17 0.41 -22.74
C THR A 180 0.29 -1.11 -22.84
N HIS A 181 0.61 -1.62 -24.05
CA HIS A 181 0.88 -3.04 -24.27
C HIS A 181 2.34 -3.36 -23.92
N PRO A 182 2.63 -4.11 -22.83
CA PRO A 182 3.98 -4.61 -22.62
C PRO A 182 4.32 -5.59 -23.74
N ARG A 183 5.48 -5.39 -24.38
CA ARG A 183 6.02 -6.36 -25.35
C ARG A 183 6.04 -7.74 -24.67
N LEU A 184 5.55 -8.79 -25.34
CA LEU A 184 5.41 -10.12 -24.71
C LEU A 184 6.76 -10.85 -24.56
N TRP A 185 7.74 -10.57 -25.42
CA TRP A 185 9.02 -11.27 -25.45
C TRP A 185 9.86 -11.19 -24.15
N PRO A 186 9.94 -10.06 -23.40
CA PRO A 186 10.67 -10.00 -22.13
C PRO A 186 10.02 -10.86 -21.05
N VAL A 187 8.69 -10.97 -21.04
CA VAL A 187 7.94 -11.82 -20.10
C VAL A 187 8.27 -13.29 -20.35
N VAL A 188 8.33 -13.70 -21.62
CA VAL A 188 8.70 -15.07 -22.01
C VAL A 188 10.14 -15.38 -21.61
N ILE A 189 11.08 -14.48 -21.87
CA ILE A 189 12.49 -14.64 -21.46
C ILE A 189 12.60 -14.78 -19.94
N TRP A 190 11.88 -13.95 -19.20
CA TRP A 190 11.91 -13.99 -17.74
C TRP A 190 11.39 -15.32 -17.17
N TRP A 191 10.28 -15.84 -17.69
CA TRP A 191 9.77 -17.16 -17.30
C TRP A 191 10.74 -18.29 -17.66
N ALA A 192 11.43 -18.20 -18.80
CA ALA A 192 12.48 -19.16 -19.16
C ALA A 192 13.63 -19.17 -18.13
N LEU A 193 14.04 -18.00 -17.63
CA LEU A 193 15.05 -17.89 -16.56
C LEU A 193 14.58 -18.50 -15.23
N VAL A 194 13.32 -18.27 -14.84
CA VAL A 194 12.73 -18.88 -13.62
C VAL A 194 12.74 -20.41 -13.72
N LEU A 195 12.34 -20.95 -14.86
CA LEU A 195 12.29 -22.40 -15.09
C LEU A 195 13.70 -23.01 -15.16
N LEU A 196 14.65 -22.32 -15.80
CA LEU A 196 16.06 -22.70 -15.77
C LEU A 196 16.59 -22.76 -14.33
N TRP A 197 16.26 -21.75 -13.52
CA TRP A 197 16.63 -21.73 -12.11
C TRP A 197 16.02 -22.91 -11.32
N TRP A 198 14.74 -23.22 -11.54
CA TRP A 198 14.09 -24.38 -10.91
C TRP A 198 14.76 -25.69 -11.32
N ALA A 199 15.14 -25.85 -12.59
CA ALA A 199 15.86 -27.02 -13.08
C ALA A 199 17.23 -27.18 -12.40
N VAL A 200 18.01 -26.09 -12.29
CA VAL A 200 19.32 -26.09 -11.61
C VAL A 200 19.17 -26.39 -10.11
N ALA A 201 18.17 -25.80 -9.45
CA ALA A 201 17.89 -26.03 -8.05
C ALA A 201 17.47 -27.48 -7.76
N ALA A 202 16.64 -28.07 -8.62
CA ALA A 202 16.20 -29.46 -8.53
C ALA A 202 17.36 -30.45 -8.72
N LEU A 203 18.25 -30.18 -9.69
CA LEU A 203 19.44 -30.99 -9.92
C LEU A 203 20.38 -30.98 -8.71
N ARG A 204 20.65 -29.79 -8.14
CA ARG A 204 21.52 -29.66 -6.96
C ARG A 204 20.95 -30.34 -5.73
N ARG A 205 19.65 -30.26 -5.50
CA ARG A 205 18.99 -30.95 -4.39
C ARG A 205 19.17 -32.46 -4.49
N ARG A 206 19.07 -33.03 -5.70
CA ARG A 206 19.27 -34.47 -5.92
C ARG A 206 20.73 -34.89 -5.69
N ILE A 207 21.70 -34.11 -6.20
CA ILE A 207 23.14 -34.37 -6.00
C ILE A 207 23.50 -34.36 -4.50
N THR A 208 22.96 -33.41 -3.74
CA THR A 208 23.28 -33.23 -2.32
C THR A 208 22.54 -34.19 -1.38
N VAL A 209 21.34 -34.66 -1.76
CA VAL A 209 20.57 -35.64 -0.99
C VAL A 209 20.99 -37.09 -1.31
N GLY A 210 21.78 -37.31 -2.36
CA GLY A 210 22.38 -38.62 -2.64
C GLY A 210 21.36 -39.69 -3.07
N GLU A 211 20.27 -39.29 -3.73
CA GLU A 211 19.20 -40.20 -4.18
C GLU A 211 19.65 -41.24 -5.24
N ASP A 212 20.90 -41.20 -5.73
CA ASP A 212 21.43 -42.09 -6.78
C ASP A 212 22.64 -42.95 -6.35
N ILE A 213 22.90 -43.14 -5.05
CA ILE A 213 23.86 -44.19 -4.62
C ILE A 213 23.11 -45.50 -4.36
N ILE A 214 22.70 -46.18 -5.43
CA ILE A 214 22.30 -47.59 -5.36
C ILE A 214 23.58 -48.41 -5.16
N ILE A 215 23.88 -48.74 -3.91
CA ILE A 215 24.94 -49.69 -3.56
C ILE A 215 24.43 -51.09 -3.94
N GLY A 216 24.95 -51.64 -5.03
CA GLY A 216 24.76 -53.05 -5.37
C GLY A 216 25.34 -53.95 -4.27
N LYS A 217 24.46 -54.66 -3.55
CA LYS A 217 24.83 -55.84 -2.75
C LYS A 217 24.25 -57.06 -3.44
N GLY A 218 25.10 -57.79 -4.15
CA GLY A 218 24.76 -59.09 -4.73
C GLY A 218 25.51 -59.43 -6.01
N ALA A 219 26.84 -59.43 -5.99
CA ALA A 219 27.64 -60.07 -7.04
C ALA A 219 28.81 -60.81 -6.39
N LYS A 220 28.52 -62.03 -5.90
CA LYS A 220 29.52 -63.09 -5.74
C LYS A 220 29.35 -64.00 -6.95
N ALA A 221 30.22 -63.88 -7.95
CA ALA A 221 30.65 -64.96 -8.83
C ALA A 221 31.64 -64.43 -9.88
N ASN A 222 32.83 -65.03 -9.86
CA ASN A 222 33.78 -65.24 -10.94
C ASN A 222 34.56 -64.04 -11.51
N THR A 223 35.73 -63.87 -10.92
CA THR A 223 36.97 -63.38 -11.54
C THR A 223 37.36 -64.24 -12.74
N MET A 224 36.92 -63.87 -13.95
CA MET A 224 37.57 -64.20 -15.23
C MET A 224 36.78 -63.53 -16.39
N SER A 225 36.88 -62.20 -16.51
CA SER A 225 36.55 -61.42 -17.74
C SER A 225 36.90 -59.93 -17.57
N ALA A 226 37.88 -59.59 -16.72
CA ALA A 226 38.22 -58.20 -16.38
C ALA A 226 39.38 -57.65 -17.23
N THR A 227 39.38 -57.90 -18.54
CA THR A 227 40.38 -57.32 -19.47
C THR A 227 39.83 -56.83 -20.80
N ALA A 228 38.50 -56.79 -20.99
CA ALA A 228 37.91 -56.27 -22.22
C ALA A 228 36.60 -55.51 -21.95
N SER A 229 36.67 -54.40 -21.20
CA SER A 229 35.61 -53.36 -21.20
C SER A 229 36.01 -52.12 -20.41
N SER A 230 37.24 -51.62 -20.60
CA SER A 230 37.65 -50.30 -20.11
C SER A 230 37.55 -49.23 -21.19
N THR A 231 36.50 -49.24 -22.02
CA THR A 231 36.28 -48.17 -23.01
C THR A 231 34.80 -47.97 -23.36
N SER A 232 33.95 -47.70 -22.38
CA SER A 232 32.73 -46.88 -22.57
C SER A 232 31.89 -46.84 -21.29
N THR A 233 32.29 -46.02 -20.33
CA THR A 233 31.36 -45.61 -19.27
C THR A 233 31.44 -44.10 -19.10
N ARG A 234 31.31 -43.39 -20.23
CA ARG A 234 31.03 -41.96 -20.22
C ARG A 234 29.56 -41.76 -19.83
N SER A 235 29.37 -41.64 -18.53
CA SER A 235 28.27 -40.98 -17.82
C SER A 235 26.89 -40.98 -18.50
N ARG A 236 26.03 -41.92 -18.09
CA ARG A 236 24.56 -41.85 -18.28
C ARG A 236 23.90 -40.65 -17.57
N SER A 237 24.65 -39.78 -16.90
CA SER A 237 24.16 -38.56 -16.26
C SER A 237 23.94 -37.38 -17.23
N VAL A 238 24.62 -37.35 -18.38
CA VAL A 238 24.52 -36.24 -19.35
C VAL A 238 23.25 -36.35 -20.21
N VAL A 239 22.84 -37.57 -20.57
CA VAL A 239 21.63 -37.83 -21.38
C VAL A 239 20.33 -37.47 -20.64
N ASN A 240 20.32 -37.58 -19.31
CA ASN A 240 19.18 -37.19 -18.48
C ASN A 240 19.07 -35.67 -18.27
N LEU A 241 20.15 -34.91 -18.51
CA LEU A 241 20.12 -33.45 -18.40
C LEU A 241 19.46 -32.81 -19.63
N GLY A 242 19.84 -33.27 -20.83
CA GLY A 242 19.27 -32.79 -22.10
C GLY A 242 17.76 -33.08 -22.19
N ARG A 243 17.34 -34.31 -21.88
CA ARG A 243 15.91 -34.69 -21.94
C ARG A 243 15.04 -33.92 -20.94
N ARG A 244 15.62 -33.47 -19.82
CA ARG A 244 14.90 -32.72 -18.77
C ARG A 244 14.81 -31.22 -19.07
N LEU A 245 15.85 -30.65 -19.69
CA LEU A 245 15.78 -29.29 -20.23
C LEU A 245 14.73 -29.19 -21.34
N VAL A 246 14.65 -30.20 -22.22
CA VAL A 246 13.60 -30.29 -23.24
C VAL A 246 12.22 -30.40 -22.61
N SER A 247 12.01 -31.25 -21.58
CA SER A 247 10.70 -31.32 -20.92
C SER A 247 10.30 -30.04 -20.18
N ALA A 248 11.28 -29.31 -19.62
CA ALA A 248 11.04 -28.02 -19.01
C ALA A 248 10.65 -26.98 -20.06
N LEU A 249 11.35 -26.96 -21.22
CA LEU A 249 11.05 -26.09 -22.35
C LEU A 249 9.65 -26.36 -22.95
N VAL A 250 9.26 -27.64 -23.04
CA VAL A 250 7.94 -28.06 -23.49
C VAL A 250 6.86 -27.63 -22.49
N MET A 251 7.10 -27.77 -21.18
CA MET A 251 6.18 -27.22 -20.18
C MET A 251 6.11 -25.70 -20.19
N THR A 252 7.21 -24.99 -20.50
CA THR A 252 7.18 -23.54 -20.75
C THR A 252 6.29 -23.22 -21.94
N GLY A 253 6.46 -23.94 -23.05
CA GLY A 253 5.65 -23.76 -24.26
C GLY A 253 4.17 -24.00 -24.01
N ILE A 254 3.83 -25.03 -23.22
CA ILE A 254 2.44 -25.36 -22.86
C ILE A 254 1.87 -24.35 -21.85
N GLY A 255 2.67 -23.90 -20.87
CA GLY A 255 2.23 -22.91 -19.88
C GLY A 255 2.00 -21.52 -20.48
N VAL A 256 2.86 -21.10 -21.40
CA VAL A 256 2.68 -19.86 -22.19
C VAL A 256 1.53 -20.04 -23.19
N GLY A 257 1.44 -21.19 -23.86
CA GLY A 257 0.39 -21.50 -24.82
C GLY A 257 -1.01 -21.66 -24.22
N LEU A 258 -1.14 -21.99 -22.93
CA LEU A 258 -2.42 -22.07 -22.21
C LEU A 258 -2.71 -20.82 -21.35
N GLY A 259 -1.68 -20.12 -20.88
CA GLY A 259 -1.82 -18.90 -20.08
C GLY A 259 -2.26 -17.69 -20.90
N VAL A 260 -1.78 -17.58 -22.15
CA VAL A 260 -2.14 -16.46 -23.04
C VAL A 260 -3.61 -16.51 -23.51
N PRO A 261 -4.19 -17.67 -23.85
CA PRO A 261 -5.61 -17.74 -24.21
C PRO A 261 -6.57 -17.54 -23.04
N THR A 262 -6.17 -17.91 -21.82
CA THR A 262 -7.02 -17.76 -20.62
C THR A 262 -7.17 -16.31 -20.18
N THR A 263 -6.21 -15.44 -20.48
CA THR A 263 -6.34 -13.99 -20.27
C THR A 263 -7.25 -13.30 -21.30
N ILE A 264 -7.50 -13.92 -22.47
CA ILE A 264 -8.48 -13.44 -23.46
C ILE A 264 -9.92 -13.57 -22.93
N GLY A 265 -10.20 -14.59 -22.14
CA GLY A 265 -11.56 -14.83 -21.62
C GLY A 265 -12.03 -13.87 -20.52
N TRP A 266 -11.15 -13.01 -20.00
CA TRP A 266 -11.43 -12.12 -18.86
C TRP A 266 -11.61 -10.64 -19.24
N GLY A 267 -11.58 -10.30 -20.54
CA GLY A 267 -11.88 -8.96 -21.05
C GLY A 267 -11.26 -8.67 -22.41
N PRO A 268 -11.75 -7.64 -23.15
CA PRO A 268 -11.11 -7.17 -24.37
C PRO A 268 -9.67 -6.74 -24.10
N TRP A 269 -8.74 -7.07 -25.00
CA TRP A 269 -7.32 -6.74 -24.86
C TRP A 269 -7.04 -5.23 -24.97
N ASP A 270 -8.05 -4.47 -25.40
CA ASP A 270 -8.03 -3.01 -25.54
C ASP A 270 -8.23 -2.28 -24.21
N SER A 271 -8.82 -2.90 -23.17
CA SER A 271 -9.11 -2.23 -21.90
C SER A 271 -8.51 -3.01 -20.73
N ARG A 272 -7.20 -2.84 -20.55
CA ARG A 272 -6.53 -3.34 -19.35
C ARG A 272 -6.96 -2.51 -18.13
N ILE A 273 -7.87 -3.07 -17.33
CA ILE A 273 -8.27 -2.52 -16.03
C ILE A 273 -7.14 -2.73 -15.03
N VAL A 274 -6.60 -1.64 -14.51
CA VAL A 274 -5.55 -1.60 -13.48
C VAL A 274 -6.22 -1.30 -12.15
N ALA A 275 -5.61 -1.70 -11.02
CA ALA A 275 -6.18 -1.47 -9.69
C ALA A 275 -6.48 0.01 -9.39
N ARG A 276 -5.82 0.93 -10.10
CA ARG A 276 -6.03 2.38 -10.07
C ARG A 276 -7.37 2.82 -10.68
N ASP A 277 -7.86 2.11 -11.70
CA ASP A 277 -9.10 2.44 -12.41
C ASP A 277 -10.35 2.12 -11.54
N LEU A 278 -10.15 1.42 -10.42
CA LEU A 278 -11.19 0.98 -9.48
C LEU A 278 -11.24 1.82 -8.19
N VAL A 279 -10.28 2.74 -7.99
CA VAL A 279 -10.12 3.47 -6.72
C VAL A 279 -9.93 4.96 -6.98
N GLU A 280 -10.95 5.62 -7.52
CA GLU A 280 -11.33 7.00 -7.16
C GLU A 280 -12.64 7.43 -7.80
N PRO A 281 -13.53 8.14 -7.07
CA PRO A 281 -14.52 8.99 -7.69
C PRO A 281 -13.79 10.22 -8.28
N PRO A 282 -13.99 10.58 -9.56
CA PRO A 282 -13.43 11.80 -10.13
C PRO A 282 -13.85 13.01 -9.30
N LEU A 283 -13.02 14.07 -9.30
CA LEU A 283 -13.37 15.36 -8.71
C LEU A 283 -14.75 15.78 -9.26
N ASP A 284 -15.73 15.97 -8.38
CA ASP A 284 -17.05 16.43 -8.82
C ASP A 284 -16.98 17.93 -9.11
N LEU A 285 -17.10 18.28 -10.38
CA LEU A 285 -17.06 19.67 -10.83
C LEU A 285 -18.30 20.44 -10.41
N ARG A 286 -19.38 19.74 -10.01
CA ARG A 286 -20.60 20.35 -9.49
C ARG A 286 -20.42 20.97 -8.10
N ASP A 287 -19.35 20.62 -7.39
CA ASP A 287 -18.99 21.24 -6.11
C ASP A 287 -18.43 22.67 -6.30
N TYR A 288 -18.07 23.05 -7.53
CA TYR A 288 -17.54 24.38 -7.85
C TYR A 288 -18.55 25.21 -8.65
N PRO A 289 -18.63 26.53 -8.40
CA PRO A 289 -19.42 27.42 -9.24
C PRO A 289 -18.92 27.41 -10.69
N SER A 290 -19.84 27.52 -11.65
CA SER A 290 -19.48 27.68 -13.06
C SER A 290 -18.57 28.91 -13.24
N PRO A 291 -17.44 28.77 -13.98
CA PRO A 291 -16.54 29.89 -14.23
C PRO A 291 -17.24 31.06 -14.95
N LEU A 292 -18.25 30.75 -15.78
CA LEU A 292 -18.97 31.75 -16.57
C LEU A 292 -19.77 32.72 -15.71
N ALA A 293 -20.24 32.27 -14.54
CA ALA A 293 -21.00 33.13 -13.63
C ALA A 293 -20.17 34.33 -13.10
N ALA A 294 -18.84 34.23 -13.11
CA ALA A 294 -17.95 35.31 -12.68
C ALA A 294 -17.59 36.30 -13.80
N PHE A 295 -18.01 36.07 -15.04
CA PHE A 295 -17.59 36.88 -16.19
C PHE A 295 -17.91 38.37 -16.02
N ARG A 296 -19.16 38.68 -15.68
CA ARG A 296 -19.66 40.04 -15.47
C ARG A 296 -18.86 40.78 -14.41
N HIS A 297 -18.47 40.08 -13.34
CA HIS A 297 -17.66 40.64 -12.27
C HIS A 297 -16.27 41.05 -12.77
N TYR A 298 -15.63 40.24 -13.62
CA TYR A 298 -14.34 40.61 -14.21
C TYR A 298 -14.42 41.80 -15.15
N THR A 299 -15.42 41.83 -16.03
CA THR A 299 -15.52 42.86 -17.08
C THR A 299 -16.11 44.18 -16.60
N THR A 300 -16.80 44.19 -15.46
CA THR A 300 -17.46 45.39 -14.91
C THR A 300 -16.80 45.87 -13.61
N ASP A 301 -16.75 45.02 -12.58
CA ASP A 301 -16.26 45.44 -11.25
C ASP A 301 -14.72 45.48 -11.19
N LEU A 302 -14.07 44.58 -11.92
CA LEU A 302 -12.61 44.44 -11.98
C LEU A 302 -12.03 44.90 -13.33
N GLU A 303 -12.78 45.70 -14.09
CA GLU A 303 -12.42 46.12 -15.45
C GLU A 303 -10.99 46.66 -15.53
N SER A 304 -10.60 47.54 -14.59
CA SER A 304 -9.28 48.17 -14.56
C SER A 304 -8.26 47.46 -13.64
N LYS A 305 -8.57 46.26 -13.14
CA LYS A 305 -7.68 45.50 -12.25
C LYS A 305 -6.85 44.52 -13.06
N GLU A 306 -5.57 44.43 -12.73
CA GLU A 306 -4.68 43.40 -13.25
C GLU A 306 -5.11 42.02 -12.72
N LEU A 307 -5.41 41.10 -13.64
CA LEU A 307 -5.83 39.74 -13.31
C LEU A 307 -4.77 38.69 -13.66
N LEU A 308 -4.04 38.92 -14.77
CA LEU A 308 -3.04 38.00 -15.27
C LEU A 308 -1.87 38.77 -15.90
N SER A 309 -0.65 38.50 -15.44
CA SER A 309 0.59 38.90 -16.11
C SER A 309 1.24 37.66 -16.72
N VAL A 310 1.62 37.75 -17.99
CA VAL A 310 2.31 36.68 -18.73
C VAL A 310 3.61 37.22 -19.30
N SER A 311 4.70 36.50 -19.05
CA SER A 311 5.98 36.74 -19.74
C SER A 311 6.19 35.71 -20.84
N GLY A 312 6.65 36.16 -22.01
CA GLY A 312 6.95 35.30 -23.16
C GLY A 312 5.73 34.78 -23.93
N LEU A 313 4.63 35.55 -23.99
CA LEU A 313 3.43 35.19 -24.73
C LEU A 313 3.68 35.24 -26.26
N PRO A 314 3.39 34.16 -27.01
CA PRO A 314 3.51 34.16 -28.48
C PRO A 314 2.45 35.05 -29.15
N GLU A 315 2.72 35.47 -30.39
CA GLU A 315 1.80 36.30 -31.17
C GLU A 315 0.43 35.65 -31.34
N SER A 316 -0.64 36.42 -31.10
CA SER A 316 -2.04 36.02 -31.27
C SER A 316 -2.49 34.81 -30.43
N ALA A 317 -1.80 34.49 -29.34
CA ALA A 317 -2.18 33.40 -28.45
C ALA A 317 -3.37 33.77 -27.54
N ARG A 318 -4.31 32.82 -27.36
CA ARG A 318 -5.48 32.94 -26.46
C ARG A 318 -5.25 32.15 -25.18
N VAL A 319 -5.06 32.83 -24.05
CA VAL A 319 -4.87 32.15 -22.76
C VAL A 319 -6.23 31.67 -22.27
N ARG A 320 -6.38 30.36 -22.07
CA ARG A 320 -7.61 29.75 -21.57
C ARG A 320 -7.64 29.86 -20.05
N PHE A 321 -8.75 30.32 -19.50
CA PHE A 321 -9.00 30.32 -18.06
C PHE A 321 -9.87 29.14 -17.65
N ALA A 322 -10.97 28.93 -18.38
CA ALA A 322 -11.87 27.79 -18.18
C ALA A 322 -12.55 27.38 -19.49
N VAL A 323 -12.87 26.09 -19.60
CA VAL A 323 -13.51 25.49 -20.77
C VAL A 323 -14.73 24.72 -20.30
N VAL A 324 -15.88 24.90 -20.94
CA VAL A 324 -17.16 24.27 -20.60
C VAL A 324 -17.85 23.77 -21.87
N ASP A 325 -18.61 22.68 -21.78
CA ASP A 325 -19.15 21.97 -22.94
C ASP A 325 -20.59 21.44 -22.74
N VAL A 326 -21.13 21.43 -21.52
CA VAL A 326 -22.47 20.92 -21.24
C VAL A 326 -23.34 21.99 -20.61
N TYR A 327 -24.56 22.16 -21.10
CA TYR A 327 -25.52 23.11 -20.56
C TYR A 327 -26.63 22.43 -19.77
N ASP A 328 -26.89 22.89 -18.54
CA ASP A 328 -27.93 22.31 -17.69
C ASP A 328 -29.27 23.07 -17.70
N GLY A 329 -29.40 24.16 -18.48
CA GLY A 329 -30.57 25.05 -18.47
C GLY A 329 -30.40 26.31 -17.62
N THR A 330 -29.40 26.33 -16.76
CA THR A 330 -29.09 27.45 -15.89
C THR A 330 -27.67 27.95 -16.07
N THR A 331 -26.72 27.03 -16.18
CA THR A 331 -25.30 27.32 -16.36
C THR A 331 -24.65 26.33 -17.32
N PHE A 332 -23.63 26.79 -18.04
CA PHE A 332 -22.66 25.91 -18.69
C PHE A 332 -21.70 25.34 -17.64
N GLY A 333 -21.54 24.02 -17.67
CA GLY A 333 -20.59 23.25 -16.88
C GLY A 333 -19.72 22.38 -17.77
N MET A 334 -18.87 21.58 -17.13
CA MET A 334 -18.00 20.64 -17.81
C MET A 334 -18.59 19.24 -17.76
N SER A 335 -18.42 18.49 -18.83
CA SER A 335 -18.76 17.07 -18.89
C SER A 335 -17.96 16.26 -17.86
N GLY A 336 -18.64 15.25 -17.30
CA GLY A 336 -18.01 14.29 -16.39
C GLY A 336 -17.09 13.32 -17.13
N ALA A 337 -16.30 12.56 -16.39
CA ALA A 337 -15.31 11.62 -16.92
C ALA A 337 -15.88 10.50 -17.83
N ASP A 338 -17.19 10.31 -17.86
CA ASP A 338 -17.87 9.29 -18.66
C ASP A 338 -18.12 9.73 -20.12
N ALA A 339 -17.91 11.01 -20.46
CA ALA A 339 -18.22 11.55 -21.78
C ALA A 339 -17.17 11.17 -22.86
N HIS A 340 -15.88 11.19 -22.50
CA HIS A 340 -14.76 10.84 -23.38
C HIS A 340 -13.66 10.10 -22.60
N PRO A 341 -12.90 9.16 -23.19
CA PRO A 341 -11.81 8.45 -22.50
C PRO A 341 -10.76 9.34 -21.81
N ASP A 342 -10.59 10.57 -22.33
CA ASP A 342 -9.66 11.58 -21.83
C ASP A 342 -10.37 12.80 -21.17
N SER A 343 -11.68 12.71 -20.95
CA SER A 343 -12.47 13.72 -20.23
C SER A 343 -12.34 13.57 -18.71
N GLY A 344 -12.59 14.67 -18.00
CA GLY A 344 -12.59 14.71 -16.54
C GLY A 344 -11.27 15.19 -15.95
N PHE A 345 -11.38 15.84 -14.79
CA PHE A 345 -10.22 16.38 -14.09
C PHE A 345 -9.53 15.29 -13.29
N ARG A 346 -8.27 15.06 -13.62
CA ARG A 346 -7.44 14.06 -12.95
C ARG A 346 -6.32 14.76 -12.21
N SER A 347 -5.97 14.28 -11.02
CA SER A 347 -4.84 14.84 -10.28
C SER A 347 -3.58 14.69 -11.13
N VAL A 348 -2.86 15.80 -11.34
CA VAL A 348 -1.58 15.87 -12.08
C VAL A 348 -0.51 16.51 -11.21
N GLY A 349 0.74 16.11 -11.42
CA GLY A 349 1.88 16.72 -10.76
C GLY A 349 2.43 17.89 -11.56
N SER A 350 3.71 18.24 -11.39
CA SER A 350 4.33 19.34 -12.13
C SER A 350 4.59 19.05 -13.61
N ARG A 351 4.62 17.77 -14.00
CA ARG A 351 4.68 17.32 -15.39
C ARG A 351 3.39 16.59 -15.71
N LEU A 352 2.72 17.05 -16.75
CA LEU A 352 1.48 16.47 -17.25
C LEU A 352 1.79 15.24 -18.13
N PRO A 353 0.80 14.34 -18.33
CA PRO A 353 0.91 13.24 -19.27
C PRO A 353 1.30 13.71 -20.67
N GLU A 354 2.09 12.90 -21.38
CA GLU A 354 2.51 13.22 -22.76
C GLU A 354 1.29 13.11 -23.69
N GLN A 355 0.95 14.21 -24.34
CA GLN A 355 -0.10 14.30 -25.37
C GLN A 355 0.53 14.34 -26.77
N ALA A 356 -0.23 13.92 -27.77
CA ALA A 356 0.19 14.08 -29.16
C ALA A 356 0.30 15.58 -29.48
N ILE A 357 1.41 15.98 -30.07
CA ILE A 357 1.68 17.37 -30.45
C ILE A 357 1.40 17.48 -31.95
N GLY A 358 0.49 18.38 -32.34
CA GLY A 358 0.19 18.64 -33.75
C GLY A 358 1.40 19.09 -34.57
N GLU A 359 1.39 18.80 -35.87
CA GLU A 359 2.43 19.27 -36.78
C GLU A 359 2.47 20.80 -36.81
N GLY A 360 3.66 21.39 -36.64
CA GLY A 360 3.85 22.84 -36.64
C GLY A 360 3.64 23.53 -35.28
N ALA A 361 3.42 22.78 -34.20
CA ALA A 361 3.32 23.35 -32.86
C ALA A 361 4.63 24.02 -32.41
N VAL A 362 4.51 25.21 -31.82
CA VAL A 362 5.65 25.99 -31.33
C VAL A 362 5.82 25.79 -29.83
N PHE A 363 7.05 25.49 -29.42
CA PHE A 363 7.41 25.40 -28.00
C PHE A 363 7.46 26.80 -27.38
N ALA A 364 6.76 26.99 -26.26
CA ALA A 364 6.79 28.22 -25.49
C ALA A 364 7.01 27.93 -23.99
N GLU A 365 7.91 28.69 -23.37
CA GLU A 365 8.10 28.74 -21.93
C GLU A 365 7.59 30.10 -21.45
N MET A 366 6.65 30.09 -20.51
CA MET A 366 5.98 31.28 -20.02
C MET A 366 5.99 31.32 -18.49
N HIS A 367 6.06 32.53 -17.96
CA HIS A 367 5.83 32.78 -16.54
C HIS A 367 4.51 33.50 -16.39
N MET A 368 3.62 32.91 -15.59
CA MET A 368 2.27 33.42 -15.34
C MET A 368 2.14 33.83 -13.87
N ARG A 369 1.55 35.00 -13.68
CA ARG A 369 1.21 35.53 -12.36
C ARG A 369 -0.25 35.95 -12.37
N THR A 370 -1.03 35.40 -11.46
CA THR A 370 -2.46 35.69 -11.33
C THR A 370 -2.77 36.35 -10.01
N SER A 371 -3.73 37.27 -10.04
CA SER A 371 -4.26 37.94 -8.85
C SER A 371 -5.76 38.20 -8.98
N GLY A 372 -6.53 37.83 -7.95
CA GLY A 372 -7.96 38.17 -7.91
C GLY A 372 -8.87 37.31 -8.80
N LEU A 373 -8.36 36.21 -9.36
CA LEU A 373 -9.19 35.21 -10.04
C LEU A 373 -10.02 34.43 -9.02
N ILE A 374 -11.32 34.31 -9.29
CA ILE A 374 -12.31 33.59 -8.50
C ILE A 374 -12.43 32.15 -9.01
N GLY A 375 -12.53 31.22 -8.06
CA GLY A 375 -12.69 29.79 -8.33
C GLY A 375 -11.36 29.06 -8.47
N PRO A 376 -11.38 27.72 -8.60
CA PRO A 376 -10.18 26.88 -8.57
C PRO A 376 -9.32 26.94 -9.85
N TRP A 377 -9.70 27.73 -10.85
CA TRP A 377 -9.18 27.65 -12.21
C TRP A 377 -7.74 28.17 -12.35
N VAL A 378 -6.94 27.47 -13.15
CA VAL A 378 -5.54 27.82 -13.42
C VAL A 378 -5.42 28.15 -14.90
N PRO A 379 -5.15 29.41 -15.28
CA PRO A 379 -4.98 29.77 -16.68
C PRO A 379 -3.87 28.95 -17.37
N SER A 380 -4.17 28.42 -18.55
CA SER A 380 -3.28 27.59 -19.36
C SER A 380 -3.34 28.01 -20.84
N LEU A 381 -2.29 27.68 -21.59
CA LEU A 381 -2.22 27.96 -23.02
C LEU A 381 -1.59 26.78 -23.75
N GLY A 382 -2.25 26.33 -24.82
CA GLY A 382 -1.80 25.20 -25.64
C GLY A 382 -1.77 23.86 -24.88
N THR A 383 -1.05 22.90 -25.44
CA THR A 383 -0.86 21.56 -24.88
C THR A 383 0.24 21.62 -23.80
N VAL A 384 -0.17 21.62 -22.53
CA VAL A 384 0.71 21.86 -21.40
C VAL A 384 1.56 20.63 -21.06
N GLN A 385 2.89 20.77 -21.08
CA GLN A 385 3.81 19.69 -20.67
C GLN A 385 4.23 19.80 -19.21
N THR A 386 4.58 21.00 -18.77
CA THR A 386 4.97 21.24 -17.38
C THR A 386 4.27 22.46 -16.83
N LEU A 387 3.80 22.36 -15.60
CA LEU A 387 3.17 23.43 -14.84
C LEU A 387 3.71 23.36 -13.42
N ARG A 388 4.52 24.35 -13.05
CA ARG A 388 5.20 24.37 -11.76
C ARG A 388 4.89 25.65 -11.01
N PHE A 389 4.21 25.51 -9.88
CA PHE A 389 3.97 26.63 -8.97
C PHE A 389 5.25 27.08 -8.26
N THR A 390 5.37 28.39 -8.07
CA THR A 390 6.40 29.07 -7.29
C THR A 390 5.74 29.88 -6.16
N GLY A 391 6.52 30.31 -5.16
CA GLY A 391 6.01 31.05 -4.01
C GLY A 391 5.71 30.22 -2.76
N GLU A 392 5.06 30.83 -1.78
CA GLU A 392 4.86 30.30 -0.42
C GLU A 392 3.87 29.11 -0.40
N ASN A 393 2.79 29.20 -1.17
CA ASN A 393 1.75 28.17 -1.28
C ASN A 393 2.01 27.13 -2.38
N ALA A 394 3.17 27.18 -3.06
CA ALA A 394 3.47 26.35 -4.23
C ALA A 394 3.22 24.85 -4.00
N ARG A 395 3.54 24.32 -2.81
CA ARG A 395 3.34 22.91 -2.50
C ARG A 395 1.85 22.53 -2.38
N ALA A 396 1.04 23.40 -1.76
CA ALA A 396 -0.39 23.15 -1.61
C ALA A 396 -1.09 23.23 -2.97
N LEU A 397 -0.75 24.25 -3.77
CA LEU A 397 -1.25 24.43 -5.14
C LEU A 397 -0.87 23.26 -6.05
N GLN A 398 0.40 22.82 -5.99
CA GLN A 398 0.87 21.68 -6.80
C GLN A 398 0.19 20.37 -6.41
N LYS A 399 -0.08 20.15 -5.12
CA LYS A 399 -0.75 18.93 -4.63
C LYS A 399 -2.23 18.90 -5.03
N GLY A 400 -2.87 20.07 -5.08
CA GLY A 400 -4.27 20.21 -5.48
C GLY A 400 -4.49 20.32 -6.98
N LEU A 401 -3.44 20.28 -7.80
CA LEU A 401 -3.54 20.46 -9.25
C LEU A 401 -4.24 19.28 -9.91
N HIS A 402 -5.26 19.59 -10.70
CA HIS A 402 -5.97 18.67 -11.57
C HIS A 402 -6.01 19.26 -12.97
N ALA A 403 -5.90 18.40 -13.99
CA ALA A 403 -6.01 18.81 -15.38
C ALA A 403 -6.99 17.90 -16.12
N ASN A 404 -7.69 18.48 -17.09
CA ASN A 404 -8.50 17.77 -18.07
C ASN A 404 -7.80 17.88 -19.42
N LEU A 405 -7.28 16.73 -19.88
CA LEU A 405 -6.43 16.62 -21.06
C LEU A 405 -7.19 16.81 -22.37
N TRP A 406 -8.48 16.54 -22.40
CA TRP A 406 -9.29 16.77 -23.61
C TRP A 406 -9.62 18.27 -23.79
N SER A 407 -9.86 18.97 -22.67
CA SER A 407 -10.18 20.41 -22.68
C SER A 407 -8.96 21.35 -22.59
N ASP A 408 -7.75 20.81 -22.41
CA ASP A 408 -6.52 21.56 -22.09
C ASP A 408 -6.68 22.58 -20.92
N SER A 409 -7.54 22.24 -19.96
CA SER A 409 -7.85 23.09 -18.80
C SER A 409 -7.29 22.52 -17.51
N ALA A 410 -6.95 23.41 -16.57
CA ALA A 410 -6.38 23.05 -15.28
C ALA A 410 -7.10 23.77 -14.13
N LEU A 411 -7.16 23.12 -12.98
CA LEU A 411 -7.68 23.69 -11.74
C LEU A 411 -6.83 23.24 -10.55
N THR A 412 -6.87 23.97 -9.44
CA THR A 412 -6.23 23.61 -8.19
C THR A 412 -7.18 23.75 -7.00
N THR A 413 -7.16 22.77 -6.11
CA THR A 413 -7.90 22.79 -4.83
C THR A 413 -7.13 23.45 -3.69
N GLY A 414 -5.92 23.97 -3.97
CA GLY A 414 -5.12 24.71 -3.00
C GLY A 414 -5.58 26.16 -2.83
N PRO A 415 -5.09 26.87 -1.79
CA PRO A 415 -5.39 28.29 -1.58
C PRO A 415 -4.80 29.14 -2.71
N ASN A 416 -5.67 29.67 -3.58
CA ASN A 416 -5.32 30.17 -4.91
C ASN A 416 -5.56 31.67 -5.15
N SER A 417 -5.70 32.46 -4.08
CA SER A 417 -5.91 33.92 -4.15
C SER A 417 -4.90 34.68 -5.03
N SER A 418 -3.66 34.20 -5.09
CA SER A 418 -2.63 34.63 -6.03
C SER A 418 -1.75 33.43 -6.38
N MET A 419 -1.45 33.24 -7.66
CA MET A 419 -0.61 32.13 -8.12
C MET A 419 0.53 32.66 -8.97
N ASP A 420 1.75 32.26 -8.62
CA ASP A 420 2.93 32.44 -9.47
C ASP A 420 3.32 31.05 -9.98
N TYR A 421 3.46 30.89 -11.29
CA TYR A 421 3.84 29.59 -11.87
C TYR A 421 4.56 29.75 -13.21
N ALA A 422 5.42 28.76 -13.49
CA ALA A 422 6.04 28.59 -14.80
C ALA A 422 5.29 27.49 -15.56
N ILE A 423 5.01 27.75 -16.82
CA ILE A 423 4.33 26.81 -17.71
C ILE A 423 5.16 26.61 -18.97
N THR A 424 5.25 25.36 -19.40
CA THR A 424 5.87 24.98 -20.65
C THR A 424 4.84 24.23 -21.47
N SER A 425 4.54 24.73 -22.67
CA SER A 425 3.52 24.16 -23.53
C SER A 425 3.92 24.20 -25.01
N TYR A 426 3.22 23.40 -25.79
CA TYR A 426 3.25 23.45 -27.24
C TYR A 426 1.99 24.14 -27.72
N ILE A 427 2.15 25.17 -28.53
CA ILE A 427 1.03 25.96 -29.04
C ILE A 427 0.81 25.58 -30.49
N GLU A 428 -0.34 25.00 -30.76
CA GLU A 428 -0.73 24.60 -32.10
C GLU A 428 -1.15 25.84 -32.91
N PRO A 429 -0.74 25.91 -34.19
CA PRO A 429 -1.18 26.99 -35.06
C PRO A 429 -2.69 26.92 -35.28
N LYS A 430 -3.36 28.08 -35.27
CA LYS A 430 -4.80 28.15 -35.56
C LYS A 430 -5.05 27.59 -36.97
N PRO A 431 -5.94 26.58 -37.12
CA PRO A 431 -6.23 26.03 -38.45
C PRO A 431 -6.88 27.11 -39.33
N SER A 432 -6.41 27.20 -40.57
CA SER A 432 -6.99 28.12 -41.56
C SER A 432 -8.31 27.58 -42.11
N ASP A 433 -9.20 28.47 -42.55
CA ASP A 433 -10.50 28.07 -43.13
C ASP A 433 -10.33 27.13 -44.33
N GLY A 434 -9.25 27.28 -45.12
CA GLY A 434 -8.94 26.37 -46.22
C GLY A 434 -8.57 24.95 -45.77
N GLN A 435 -7.99 24.79 -44.58
CA GLN A 435 -7.69 23.46 -44.00
C GLN A 435 -8.93 22.80 -43.39
N LEU A 436 -9.94 23.59 -42.99
CA LEU A 436 -11.17 23.10 -42.37
C LEU A 436 -12.32 22.90 -43.38
N ALA A 437 -12.22 23.45 -44.60
CA ALA A 437 -13.33 23.49 -45.55
C ALA A 437 -13.88 22.11 -45.95
N ASP A 438 -12.97 21.14 -46.12
CA ASP A 438 -13.27 19.76 -46.55
C ASP A 438 -13.25 18.75 -45.38
N VAL A 439 -13.23 19.23 -44.13
CA VAL A 439 -13.14 18.39 -42.94
C VAL A 439 -14.50 18.34 -42.22
N GLU A 440 -14.89 17.14 -41.80
CA GLU A 440 -16.12 16.96 -41.03
C GLU A 440 -15.94 17.41 -39.58
N ALA A 441 -16.99 18.00 -39.02
CA ALA A 441 -17.03 18.32 -37.60
C ALA A 441 -17.39 17.06 -36.80
N LEU A 442 -16.74 16.87 -35.65
CA LEU A 442 -17.05 15.73 -34.79
C LEU A 442 -18.44 15.88 -34.16
N ALA A 443 -19.07 14.73 -33.90
CA ALA A 443 -20.43 14.70 -33.35
C ALA A 443 -20.42 15.09 -31.88
N PHE A 444 -21.36 15.94 -31.46
CA PHE A 444 -21.58 16.21 -30.04
C PHE A 444 -22.16 14.98 -29.34
N HIS A 445 -21.48 14.53 -28.28
CA HIS A 445 -21.89 13.36 -27.48
C HIS A 445 -22.45 13.72 -26.10
N GLY A 446 -22.50 15.01 -25.75
CA GLY A 446 -23.11 15.51 -24.53
C GLY A 446 -24.64 15.61 -24.60
N PHE A 447 -25.26 15.99 -23.49
CA PHE A 447 -26.69 16.26 -23.41
C PHE A 447 -26.92 17.63 -22.77
N ASP A 448 -27.48 18.55 -23.54
CA ASP A 448 -27.95 19.82 -23.00
C ASP A 448 -29.40 19.69 -22.49
N GLU A 449 -29.67 20.27 -21.33
CA GLU A 449 -30.98 20.28 -20.72
C GLU A 449 -31.66 21.64 -20.82
N ARG A 450 -32.98 21.66 -20.99
CA ARG A 450 -33.82 22.87 -20.93
C ARG A 450 -33.37 23.98 -21.88
N VAL A 451 -32.84 23.64 -23.05
CA VAL A 451 -32.53 24.61 -24.12
C VAL A 451 -33.84 25.17 -24.71
N PRO A 452 -33.96 26.50 -24.94
CA PRO A 452 -35.14 27.06 -25.61
C PRO A 452 -35.33 26.48 -27.02
N GLU A 453 -36.56 26.13 -27.40
CA GLU A 453 -36.86 25.55 -28.73
C GLU A 453 -36.47 26.48 -29.89
N ASP A 454 -36.57 27.80 -29.68
CA ASP A 454 -36.23 28.82 -30.68
C ASP A 454 -34.75 28.79 -31.08
N VAL A 455 -33.87 28.27 -30.22
CA VAL A 455 -32.43 28.12 -30.54
C VAL A 455 -32.24 27.15 -31.71
N ALA A 456 -32.90 25.99 -31.67
CA ALA A 456 -32.79 24.98 -32.72
C ALA A 456 -33.46 25.45 -34.02
N GLN A 457 -34.58 26.18 -33.92
CA GLN A 457 -35.25 26.78 -35.08
C GLN A 457 -34.37 27.84 -35.75
N LEU A 458 -33.73 28.71 -34.95
CA LEU A 458 -32.82 29.72 -35.45
C LEU A 458 -31.59 29.08 -36.11
N ALA A 459 -30.97 28.09 -35.48
CA ALA A 459 -29.83 27.36 -36.03
C ALA A 459 -30.16 26.78 -37.40
N THR A 460 -31.29 26.06 -37.50
CA THR A 460 -31.75 25.47 -38.77
C THR A 460 -32.00 26.54 -39.84
N THR A 461 -32.60 27.68 -39.47
CA THR A 461 -32.93 28.77 -40.40
C THR A 461 -31.67 29.44 -40.94
N VAL A 462 -30.71 29.75 -40.07
CA VAL A 462 -29.45 30.41 -40.43
C VAL A 462 -28.59 29.50 -41.31
N THR A 463 -28.60 28.18 -41.04
CA THR A 463 -27.77 27.22 -41.78
C THR A 463 -28.46 26.58 -42.99
N ALA A 464 -29.71 26.95 -43.31
CA ALA A 464 -30.53 26.26 -44.31
C ALA A 464 -29.90 26.19 -45.72
N LYS A 465 -29.01 27.14 -46.06
CA LYS A 465 -28.34 27.22 -47.37
C LYS A 465 -26.94 26.60 -47.39
N GLU A 466 -26.44 26.14 -46.24
CA GLU A 466 -25.05 25.73 -46.07
C GLU A 466 -24.91 24.21 -46.03
N GLN A 467 -24.00 23.67 -46.86
CA GLN A 467 -23.79 22.22 -46.97
C GLN A 467 -22.61 21.70 -46.15
N SER A 468 -21.51 22.44 -46.06
CA SER A 468 -20.32 22.07 -45.29
C SER A 468 -20.49 22.40 -43.80
N PRO A 469 -19.99 21.56 -42.87
CA PRO A 469 -19.99 21.87 -41.43
C PRO A 469 -19.35 23.23 -41.13
N LEU A 470 -18.16 23.52 -41.68
CA LEU A 470 -17.50 24.81 -41.50
C LEU A 470 -18.39 25.97 -41.98
N ALA A 471 -19.04 25.83 -43.13
CA ALA A 471 -19.92 26.84 -43.67
C ALA A 471 -21.13 27.10 -42.76
N ARG A 472 -21.67 26.06 -42.12
CA ARG A 472 -22.72 26.19 -41.09
C ARG A 472 -22.22 26.95 -39.87
N VAL A 473 -21.03 26.61 -39.34
CA VAL A 473 -20.45 27.30 -38.18
C VAL A 473 -20.21 28.79 -38.49
N ARG A 474 -19.59 29.10 -39.63
CA ARG A 474 -19.34 30.48 -40.09
C ARG A 474 -20.63 31.25 -40.36
N ALA A 475 -21.68 30.60 -40.85
CA ALA A 475 -22.98 31.25 -41.05
C ALA A 475 -23.62 31.68 -39.72
N ILE A 476 -23.52 30.85 -38.69
CA ILE A 476 -24.00 31.19 -37.34
C ILE A 476 -23.15 32.32 -36.74
N GLU A 477 -21.83 32.21 -36.81
CA GLU A 477 -20.89 33.25 -36.33
C GLU A 477 -21.19 34.60 -36.96
N ARG A 478 -21.32 34.64 -38.30
CA ARG A 478 -21.63 35.86 -39.04
C ARG A 478 -23.02 36.41 -38.69
N TYR A 479 -24.03 35.53 -38.56
CA TYR A 479 -25.38 35.96 -38.21
C TYR A 479 -25.41 36.65 -36.84
N LEU A 480 -24.76 36.08 -35.84
CA LEU A 480 -24.71 36.62 -34.48
C LEU A 480 -23.92 37.92 -34.39
N SER A 481 -22.76 37.98 -35.06
CA SER A 481 -21.89 39.17 -35.06
C SER A 481 -22.45 40.35 -35.86
N GLU A 482 -23.11 40.12 -37.01
CA GLU A 482 -23.64 41.21 -37.85
C GLU A 482 -25.00 41.74 -37.35
N ASN A 483 -25.89 40.87 -36.84
CA ASN A 483 -27.25 41.24 -36.43
C ASN A 483 -27.40 41.50 -34.93
N GLY A 484 -26.33 41.28 -34.15
CA GLY A 484 -26.30 41.51 -32.71
C GLY A 484 -25.89 42.93 -32.31
N PHE A 485 -26.17 43.27 -31.06
CA PHE A 485 -25.71 44.49 -30.42
C PHE A 485 -25.03 44.18 -29.08
N TYR A 486 -23.84 44.74 -28.87
CA TYR A 486 -23.08 44.54 -27.64
C TYR A 486 -23.57 45.48 -26.53
N SER A 487 -23.89 44.93 -25.36
CA SER A 487 -24.14 45.71 -24.14
C SER A 487 -23.76 44.93 -22.90
N ASN A 488 -22.93 45.52 -22.04
CA ASN A 488 -22.55 45.00 -20.73
C ASN A 488 -23.15 45.83 -19.56
N GLU A 489 -24.07 46.76 -19.86
CA GLU A 489 -24.72 47.61 -18.87
C GLU A 489 -25.74 46.82 -18.04
N ASP A 490 -25.85 47.12 -16.74
CA ASP A 490 -26.87 46.52 -15.86
C ASP A 490 -28.26 47.11 -16.14
N ALA A 491 -28.75 46.85 -17.35
CA ALA A 491 -30.02 47.31 -17.88
C ALA A 491 -30.97 46.12 -18.08
N ALA A 492 -32.28 46.40 -18.11
CA ALA A 492 -33.30 45.35 -18.23
C ALA A 492 -33.14 44.46 -19.48
N HIS A 493 -32.54 45.01 -20.55
CA HIS A 493 -32.28 44.33 -21.82
C HIS A 493 -30.92 43.61 -21.88
N SER A 494 -29.99 43.86 -20.95
CA SER A 494 -28.69 43.17 -20.86
C SER A 494 -28.41 42.67 -19.44
N ARG A 495 -29.35 41.90 -18.89
CA ARG A 495 -29.16 41.26 -17.57
C ARG A 495 -28.04 40.22 -17.64
N PRO A 496 -27.19 40.10 -16.60
CA PRO A 496 -26.13 39.10 -16.54
C PRO A 496 -26.67 37.67 -16.55
N GLY A 497 -25.84 36.72 -16.97
CA GLY A 497 -26.14 35.29 -16.96
C GLY A 497 -26.71 34.77 -18.27
N HIS A 498 -26.84 33.45 -18.35
CA HIS A 498 -27.24 32.72 -19.56
C HIS A 498 -28.24 31.59 -19.26
N ARG A 499 -29.11 31.80 -18.27
CA ARG A 499 -30.22 30.88 -17.96
C ARG A 499 -31.20 30.80 -19.14
N THR A 500 -31.93 29.70 -19.29
CA THR A 500 -32.91 29.49 -20.37
C THR A 500 -33.83 30.70 -20.56
N ASP A 501 -34.35 31.26 -19.47
CA ASP A 501 -35.27 32.39 -19.50
C ASP A 501 -34.64 33.71 -19.98
N ARG A 502 -33.32 33.85 -19.84
CA ARG A 502 -32.55 35.00 -20.34
C ARG A 502 -32.25 34.86 -21.84
N LEU A 503 -31.88 33.66 -22.28
CA LEU A 503 -31.63 33.36 -23.70
C LEU A 503 -32.92 33.46 -24.51
N GLN A 504 -34.02 32.91 -24.00
CA GLN A 504 -35.33 33.03 -24.65
C GLN A 504 -35.74 34.50 -24.82
N ARG A 505 -35.61 35.32 -23.76
CA ARG A 505 -35.89 36.77 -23.86
C ARG A 505 -34.97 37.52 -24.83
N MET A 506 -33.73 37.05 -25.01
CA MET A 506 -32.83 37.61 -26.02
C MET A 506 -33.33 37.32 -27.43
N LEU A 507 -33.80 36.09 -27.68
CA LEU A 507 -34.32 35.65 -28.98
C LEU A 507 -35.69 36.26 -29.31
N GLU A 508 -36.53 36.52 -28.31
CA GLU A 508 -37.85 37.14 -28.47
C GLU A 508 -37.79 38.67 -28.65
N ALA A 509 -36.66 39.29 -28.30
CA ALA A 509 -36.49 40.74 -28.43
C ALA A 509 -36.38 41.17 -29.90
N GLU A 510 -36.79 42.41 -30.20
CA GLU A 510 -36.64 42.99 -31.55
C GLU A 510 -35.18 43.09 -32.00
N GLN A 511 -34.27 43.20 -31.03
CA GLN A 511 -32.83 43.28 -31.23
C GLN A 511 -32.14 42.26 -30.33
N LEU A 512 -31.20 41.49 -30.89
CA LEU A 512 -30.35 40.60 -30.13
C LEU A 512 -29.35 41.45 -29.34
N ILE A 513 -29.56 41.59 -28.02
CA ILE A 513 -28.68 42.36 -27.13
C ILE A 513 -28.08 41.47 -26.05
N GLY A 514 -26.75 41.48 -25.95
CA GLY A 514 -26.00 40.73 -24.94
C GLY A 514 -24.52 41.10 -24.87
N ASP A 515 -23.80 40.42 -23.99
CA ASP A 515 -22.35 40.44 -23.84
C ASP A 515 -21.73 39.11 -24.34
N ASP A 516 -20.41 38.97 -24.19
CA ASP A 516 -19.67 37.79 -24.68
C ASP A 516 -20.21 36.48 -24.06
N GLU A 517 -20.74 36.52 -22.82
CA GLU A 517 -21.33 35.35 -22.14
C GLU A 517 -22.54 34.82 -22.92
N GLN A 518 -23.46 35.71 -23.30
CA GLN A 518 -24.71 35.28 -23.94
C GLN A 518 -24.50 34.89 -25.41
N TYR A 519 -23.65 35.58 -26.16
CA TYR A 519 -23.36 35.22 -27.55
C TYR A 519 -22.60 33.91 -27.68
N ALA A 520 -21.56 33.68 -26.87
CA ALA A 520 -20.80 32.43 -26.90
C ALA A 520 -21.68 31.22 -26.51
N THR A 521 -22.49 31.39 -25.45
CA THR A 521 -23.47 30.40 -25.01
C THR A 521 -24.49 30.09 -26.13
N LEU A 522 -25.08 31.12 -26.74
CA LEU A 522 -26.09 30.94 -27.78
C LEU A 522 -25.50 30.21 -29.01
N MET A 523 -24.31 30.60 -29.46
CA MET A 523 -23.63 29.93 -30.57
C MET A 523 -23.37 28.45 -30.27
N ALA A 524 -22.84 28.14 -29.07
CA ALA A 524 -22.58 26.74 -28.69
C ALA A 524 -23.86 25.90 -28.70
N LEU A 525 -24.96 26.41 -28.13
CA LEU A 525 -26.26 25.71 -28.14
C LEU A 525 -26.84 25.53 -29.55
N MET A 526 -26.68 26.53 -30.43
CA MET A 526 -27.06 26.41 -31.83
C MET A 526 -26.27 25.29 -32.53
N LEU A 527 -24.96 25.17 -32.27
CA LEU A 527 -24.11 24.12 -32.82
C LEU A 527 -24.45 22.74 -32.27
N HIS A 528 -24.69 22.62 -30.96
CA HIS A 528 -25.12 21.36 -30.34
C HIS A 528 -26.46 20.88 -30.90
N SER A 529 -27.39 21.81 -31.20
CA SER A 529 -28.67 21.46 -31.84
C SER A 529 -28.52 20.89 -33.26
N LEU A 530 -27.41 21.20 -33.94
CA LEU A 530 -27.04 20.65 -35.25
C LEU A 530 -26.19 19.38 -35.14
N GLY A 531 -25.91 18.91 -33.91
CA GLY A 531 -25.07 17.74 -33.64
C GLY A 531 -23.56 18.00 -33.77
N ILE A 532 -23.13 19.25 -33.83
CA ILE A 532 -21.71 19.64 -33.97
C ILE A 532 -21.08 19.78 -32.59
N ASN A 533 -19.93 19.13 -32.36
CA ASN A 533 -19.20 19.22 -31.10
C ASN A 533 -18.57 20.61 -30.93
N ALA A 534 -19.06 21.37 -29.94
CA ALA A 534 -18.58 22.70 -29.62
C ALA A 534 -18.33 22.84 -28.11
N ARG A 535 -17.49 23.79 -27.73
CA ARG A 535 -17.24 24.15 -26.33
C ARG A 535 -17.07 25.66 -26.19
N VAL A 536 -17.51 26.19 -25.06
CA VAL A 536 -17.31 27.60 -24.71
C VAL A 536 -16.04 27.73 -23.89
N VAL A 537 -15.19 28.66 -24.29
CA VAL A 537 -13.93 28.95 -23.61
C VAL A 537 -13.97 30.37 -23.08
N MET A 538 -13.72 30.52 -21.78
CA MET A 538 -13.44 31.81 -21.14
C MET A 538 -11.92 31.96 -21.01
N GLY A 539 -11.41 33.14 -21.33
CA GLY A 539 -9.99 33.40 -21.18
C GLY A 539 -9.58 34.82 -21.53
N PHE A 540 -8.28 35.04 -21.67
CA PHE A 540 -7.69 36.33 -21.99
C PHE A 540 -7.22 36.35 -23.45
N TYR A 541 -7.58 37.41 -24.16
CA TYR A 541 -7.19 37.61 -25.54
C TYR A 541 -7.03 39.10 -25.87
N SER A 542 -5.98 39.43 -26.61
CA SER A 542 -5.78 40.75 -27.20
C SER A 542 -4.98 40.63 -28.50
N GLU A 543 -5.44 41.31 -29.55
CA GLU A 543 -4.97 41.16 -30.94
C GLU A 543 -3.55 41.72 -31.17
N GLU A 544 -3.09 42.65 -30.33
CA GLU A 544 -1.84 43.42 -30.55
C GLU A 544 -0.71 43.06 -29.56
N THR A 545 -0.88 42.00 -28.77
CA THR A 545 0.01 41.71 -27.64
C THR A 545 0.86 40.47 -27.86
N SER A 546 2.17 40.67 -27.84
CA SER A 546 3.19 39.60 -27.81
C SER A 546 4.30 39.96 -26.81
N GLY A 547 4.97 38.94 -26.28
CA GLY A 547 6.02 39.10 -25.27
C GLY A 547 5.48 39.22 -23.85
N ASP A 548 5.91 40.24 -23.12
CA ASP A 548 5.51 40.46 -21.73
C ASP A 548 4.25 41.33 -21.68
N VAL A 549 3.14 40.74 -21.23
CA VAL A 549 1.80 41.30 -21.33
C VAL A 549 1.10 41.24 -19.97
N VAL A 550 0.35 42.29 -19.66
CA VAL A 550 -0.54 42.36 -18.51
C VAL A 550 -1.97 42.46 -19.01
N PHE A 551 -2.82 41.53 -18.59
CA PHE A 551 -4.24 41.48 -18.90
C PHE A 551 -5.06 42.04 -17.74
N TYR A 552 -6.01 42.90 -18.09
CA TYR A 552 -6.97 43.50 -17.18
C TYR A 552 -8.32 42.77 -17.25
N GLY A 553 -9.23 43.08 -16.32
CA GLY A 553 -10.60 42.57 -16.36
C GLY A 553 -11.34 42.86 -17.67
N SER A 554 -11.05 44.00 -18.31
CA SER A 554 -11.54 44.38 -19.65
C SER A 554 -11.12 43.44 -20.78
N ASP A 555 -10.04 42.69 -20.59
CA ASP A 555 -9.44 41.81 -21.60
C ASP A 555 -9.94 40.36 -21.49
N MET A 556 -10.84 40.10 -20.52
CA MET A 556 -11.54 38.83 -20.41
C MET A 556 -12.53 38.69 -21.56
N ARG A 557 -12.45 37.57 -22.28
CA ARG A 557 -13.28 37.25 -23.45
C ARG A 557 -13.87 35.85 -23.33
N MET A 558 -14.96 35.62 -24.07
CA MET A 558 -15.51 34.30 -24.30
C MET A 558 -15.56 34.01 -25.80
N TRP A 559 -15.21 32.79 -26.20
CA TRP A 559 -15.29 32.34 -27.57
C TRP A 559 -15.74 30.88 -27.64
N VAL A 560 -16.01 30.41 -28.84
CA VAL A 560 -16.43 29.03 -29.10
C VAL A 560 -15.33 28.29 -29.84
N GLU A 561 -15.05 27.06 -29.41
CA GLU A 561 -14.15 26.15 -30.12
C GLU A 561 -14.96 24.96 -30.66
N VAL A 562 -14.72 24.59 -31.91
CA VAL A 562 -15.40 23.47 -32.60
C VAL A 562 -14.38 22.42 -33.00
N GLU A 563 -14.69 21.15 -32.76
CA GLU A 563 -13.77 20.04 -33.02
C GLU A 563 -13.95 19.50 -34.45
N PHE A 564 -12.85 19.43 -35.20
CA PHE A 564 -12.80 18.90 -36.57
C PHE A 564 -11.92 17.65 -36.66
N GLU A 565 -12.36 16.68 -37.45
CA GLU A 565 -11.68 15.38 -37.58
C GLU A 565 -10.25 15.53 -38.12
N GLY A 566 -9.24 15.06 -37.36
CA GLY A 566 -7.84 15.03 -37.79
C GLY A 566 -7.12 16.39 -37.81
N VAL A 567 -7.81 17.51 -37.56
CA VAL A 567 -7.23 18.86 -37.50
C VAL A 567 -7.25 19.45 -36.08
N GLY A 568 -8.20 19.05 -35.25
CA GLY A 568 -8.34 19.54 -33.87
C GLY A 568 -9.35 20.68 -33.74
N TRP A 569 -9.09 21.61 -32.82
CA TRP A 569 -10.05 22.65 -32.42
C TRP A 569 -9.92 23.93 -33.27
N GLY A 570 -11.00 24.30 -33.97
CA GLY A 570 -11.13 25.60 -34.64
C GLY A 570 -11.73 26.65 -33.71
N VAL A 571 -11.23 27.89 -33.77
CA VAL A 571 -11.69 29.01 -32.93
C VAL A 571 -12.65 29.93 -33.70
N PHE A 572 -13.81 30.22 -33.11
CA PHE A 572 -14.89 31.03 -33.65
C PHE A 572 -15.35 32.07 -32.61
N ASP A 573 -15.62 33.30 -33.05
CA ASP A 573 -16.02 34.40 -32.17
C ASP A 573 -17.39 34.96 -32.60
N PRO A 574 -18.48 34.62 -31.87
CA PRO A 574 -19.82 35.10 -32.22
C PRO A 574 -20.10 36.53 -31.79
N THR A 575 -19.20 37.17 -31.05
CA THR A 575 -19.50 38.45 -30.39
C THR A 575 -19.52 39.59 -31.41
N PRO A 576 -20.58 40.42 -31.44
CA PRO A 576 -20.60 41.62 -32.26
C PRO A 576 -19.48 42.61 -31.90
N PRO A 577 -19.06 43.47 -32.85
CA PRO A 577 -18.16 44.58 -32.56
C PRO A 577 -18.66 45.42 -31.37
N ARG A 578 -17.77 45.76 -30.43
CA ARG A 578 -18.15 46.43 -29.16
C ARG A 578 -18.64 47.87 -29.34
N ASP A 579 -18.37 48.46 -30.49
CA ASP A 579 -18.88 49.75 -30.94
C ASP A 579 -20.32 49.67 -31.49
N GLN A 580 -20.81 48.47 -31.83
CA GLN A 580 -22.18 48.22 -32.25
C GLN A 580 -23.13 48.17 -31.03
N LYS A 581 -23.39 49.35 -30.45
CA LYS A 581 -24.32 49.52 -29.33
C LYS A 581 -25.76 49.78 -29.81
N PRO A 582 -26.79 49.32 -29.08
CA PRO A 582 -28.17 49.60 -29.44
C PRO A 582 -28.44 51.10 -29.32
N GLN A 583 -29.03 51.70 -30.36
CA GLN A 583 -29.48 53.10 -30.31
C GLN A 583 -30.70 53.19 -29.39
N THR A 584 -30.45 53.43 -28.11
CA THR A 584 -31.53 53.63 -27.16
C THR A 584 -31.98 55.09 -27.23
N GLU A 585 -33.20 55.34 -27.70
CA GLU A 585 -33.91 56.59 -27.40
C GLU A 585 -34.23 56.60 -25.90
N VAL A 586 -33.23 56.84 -25.04
CA VAL A 586 -33.48 57.16 -23.64
C VAL A 586 -33.96 58.62 -23.62
N PRO A 587 -35.23 58.93 -23.30
CA PRO A 587 -35.58 60.30 -23.03
C PRO A 587 -34.78 60.72 -21.80
N GLU A 588 -33.96 61.76 -21.90
CA GLU A 588 -33.29 62.33 -20.73
C GLU A 588 -34.32 62.47 -19.60
N PRO A 589 -34.06 61.95 -18.40
CA PRO A 589 -34.96 62.15 -17.28
C PRO A 589 -35.05 63.66 -17.05
N LYS A 590 -36.21 64.25 -17.39
CA LYS A 590 -36.51 65.65 -17.07
C LYS A 590 -36.15 65.87 -15.62
N SER A 591 -35.26 66.83 -15.37
CA SER A 591 -34.88 67.28 -14.03
C SER A 591 -36.15 67.65 -13.26
N VAL A 592 -36.57 66.77 -12.37
CA VAL A 592 -37.64 67.09 -11.43
C VAL A 592 -37.04 68.10 -10.45
N PRO A 593 -37.55 69.34 -10.35
CA PRO A 593 -37.01 70.31 -9.40
C PRO A 593 -37.15 69.75 -7.98
N ARG A 594 -36.05 69.74 -7.24
CA ARG A 594 -36.02 69.30 -5.84
C ARG A 594 -37.05 70.12 -5.04
N PRO A 595 -37.98 69.49 -4.32
CA PRO A 595 -38.82 70.20 -3.37
C PRO A 595 -37.94 70.91 -2.34
N GLN A 596 -38.27 72.16 -2.04
CA GLN A 596 -37.57 72.93 -1.01
C GLN A 596 -37.64 72.21 0.34
N VAL A 597 -36.49 72.23 1.01
CA VAL A 597 -36.22 71.62 2.30
C VAL A 597 -37.17 72.18 3.36
N LEU A 598 -38.01 71.33 3.95
CA LEU A 598 -38.50 71.55 5.31
C LEU A 598 -37.46 70.96 6.25
N GLN A 599 -37.07 71.73 7.26
CA GLN A 599 -36.15 71.26 8.30
C GLN A 599 -36.75 70.00 8.96
N PRO A 600 -35.97 68.92 9.09
CA PRO A 600 -36.44 67.75 9.81
C PRO A 600 -36.63 68.11 11.30
N PRO A 601 -37.72 67.67 11.95
CA PRO A 601 -37.76 67.66 13.41
C PRO A 601 -36.67 66.72 13.94
N GLU A 602 -36.18 66.99 15.14
CA GLU A 602 -35.14 66.20 15.80
C GLU A 602 -35.49 64.70 15.77
N PRO A 603 -34.51 63.82 15.45
CA PRO A 603 -34.74 62.39 15.45
C PRO A 603 -35.22 61.93 16.84
N PRO A 604 -36.22 61.04 16.93
CA PRO A 604 -36.44 60.31 18.16
C PRO A 604 -35.16 59.53 18.49
N GLU A 605 -34.76 59.53 19.76
CA GLU A 605 -33.69 58.64 20.23
C GLU A 605 -34.01 57.21 19.79
N GLU A 606 -33.07 56.59 19.08
CA GLU A 606 -33.14 55.17 18.74
C GLU A 606 -33.30 54.39 20.06
N PRO A 607 -34.28 53.47 20.17
CA PRO A 607 -34.31 52.57 21.31
C PRO A 607 -32.99 51.81 21.29
N THR A 608 -32.32 51.78 22.43
CA THR A 608 -31.06 51.04 22.61
C THR A 608 -31.21 49.65 22.02
N GLU A 609 -30.51 49.40 20.91
CA GLU A 609 -30.32 48.04 20.42
C GLU A 609 -29.62 47.27 21.54
N LEU A 610 -30.37 46.41 22.21
CA LEU A 610 -29.79 45.30 22.94
C LEU A 610 -28.86 44.58 21.96
N PRO A 611 -27.60 44.29 22.33
CA PRO A 611 -26.76 43.45 21.50
C PRO A 611 -27.54 42.17 21.18
N PRO A 612 -27.42 41.63 19.96
CA PRO A 612 -28.21 40.49 19.56
C PRO A 612 -28.05 39.39 20.60
N VAL A 613 -29.18 38.93 21.15
CA VAL A 613 -29.20 37.65 21.85
C VAL A 613 -28.81 36.65 20.79
N THR A 614 -27.54 36.26 20.84
CA THR A 614 -26.99 35.13 20.12
C THR A 614 -27.89 33.95 20.44
N SER A 615 -28.74 33.58 19.49
CA SER A 615 -29.25 32.22 19.46
C SER A 615 -28.05 31.35 19.12
N ASP A 616 -27.44 30.80 20.17
CA ASP A 616 -26.63 29.59 20.09
C ASP A 616 -27.54 28.47 19.56
N ARG A 617 -27.76 28.47 18.25
CA ARG A 617 -28.00 27.22 17.54
C ARG A 617 -26.61 26.67 17.26
N ASP A 618 -26.24 25.71 18.10
CA ASP A 618 -25.15 24.78 17.91
C ASP A 618 -25.20 24.15 16.49
N THR A 619 -24.69 24.87 15.49
CA THR A 619 -23.99 24.23 14.39
C THR A 619 -22.56 24.08 14.88
N GLN A 620 -22.26 22.90 15.40
CA GLN A 620 -20.90 22.43 15.62
C GLN A 620 -20.17 22.50 14.28
N SER A 621 -19.49 23.61 14.04
CA SER A 621 -18.24 23.63 13.28
C SER A 621 -17.26 22.77 14.07
N GLU A 622 -17.03 21.54 13.59
CA GLU A 622 -15.87 20.75 14.00
C GLU A 622 -14.60 21.43 13.46
N ASP A 623 -14.21 22.55 14.06
CA ASP A 623 -12.80 22.93 14.16
C ASP A 623 -12.15 21.97 15.17
N ASP A 624 -11.69 20.82 14.69
CA ASP A 624 -10.83 19.92 15.46
C ASP A 624 -9.36 20.37 15.31
N ASP A 625 -9.08 21.61 15.75
CA ASP A 625 -7.72 22.04 16.11
C ASP A 625 -7.39 21.58 17.55
N ARG A 626 -7.84 20.36 17.90
CA ARG A 626 -7.19 19.60 18.96
C ARG A 626 -5.82 19.23 18.46
N PHE A 627 -4.87 19.16 19.37
CA PHE A 627 -3.73 18.27 19.19
C PHE A 627 -4.26 16.89 18.80
N GLU A 628 -4.38 16.62 17.50
CA GLU A 628 -4.62 15.30 16.94
C GLU A 628 -3.40 14.50 17.33
N ILE A 629 -3.44 13.92 18.53
CA ILE A 629 -2.60 12.78 18.85
C ILE A 629 -2.91 11.80 17.72
N PRO A 630 -1.97 11.53 16.82
CA PRO A 630 -2.30 11.02 15.50
C PRO A 630 -2.70 9.56 15.67
N TRP A 631 -3.97 9.28 15.96
CA TRP A 631 -4.46 7.93 16.20
C TRP A 631 -4.22 7.05 14.97
N LYS A 632 -4.11 7.64 13.77
CA LYS A 632 -3.65 6.97 12.54
C LYS A 632 -2.15 6.62 12.58
N ALA A 633 -1.28 7.48 13.12
CA ALA A 633 0.13 7.16 13.31
C ALA A 633 0.36 6.23 14.53
N ILE A 634 -0.43 6.36 15.59
CA ILE A 634 -0.46 5.40 16.71
C ILE A 634 -1.03 4.08 16.24
N ALA A 635 -2.07 4.02 15.42
CA ALA A 635 -2.61 2.78 14.85
C ALA A 635 -1.65 2.15 13.83
N GLY A 636 -0.93 2.95 13.05
CA GLY A 636 0.13 2.50 12.15
C GLY A 636 1.32 1.91 12.92
N VAL A 637 1.85 2.64 13.91
CA VAL A 637 2.93 2.18 14.78
C VAL A 637 2.48 0.99 15.62
N SER A 638 1.26 1.01 16.16
CA SER A 638 0.69 -0.09 16.94
C SER A 638 0.42 -1.31 16.07
N GLY A 639 -0.05 -1.14 14.84
CA GLY A 639 -0.26 -2.22 13.88
C GLY A 639 1.04 -2.91 13.51
N VAL A 640 2.08 -2.12 13.21
CA VAL A 640 3.44 -2.62 12.97
C VAL A 640 4.01 -3.29 14.22
N LEU A 641 3.85 -2.67 15.40
CA LEU A 641 4.29 -3.24 16.69
C LEU A 641 3.54 -4.54 17.02
N LEU A 642 2.27 -4.66 16.66
CA LEU A 642 1.43 -5.84 16.90
C LEU A 642 1.78 -6.95 15.91
N VAL A 643 2.15 -6.65 14.66
CA VAL A 643 2.73 -7.62 13.73
C VAL A 643 4.12 -8.08 14.22
N LEU A 644 4.92 -7.18 14.78
CA LEU A 644 6.26 -7.45 15.34
C LEU A 644 6.23 -8.30 16.62
N ILE A 645 5.41 -7.90 17.58
CA ILE A 645 5.39 -8.42 18.95
C ILE A 645 4.28 -9.47 19.12
N GLY A 646 3.23 -9.43 18.29
CA GLY A 646 2.09 -10.35 18.33
C GLY A 646 2.48 -11.82 18.35
N PRO A 647 3.34 -12.32 17.44
CA PRO A 647 3.81 -13.71 17.49
C PRO A 647 4.52 -14.06 18.81
N ILE A 648 5.28 -13.13 19.38
CA ILE A 648 5.98 -13.30 20.66
C ILE A 648 4.97 -13.38 21.81
N VAL A 649 4.01 -12.46 21.85
CA VAL A 649 2.94 -12.42 22.85
C VAL A 649 2.07 -13.66 22.75
N VAL A 650 1.70 -14.11 21.56
CA VAL A 650 0.93 -15.34 21.34
C VAL A 650 1.70 -16.55 21.85
N ILE A 651 3.01 -16.66 21.62
CA ILE A 651 3.81 -17.77 22.13
C ILE A 651 3.88 -17.75 23.66
N VAL A 652 4.14 -16.58 24.26
CA VAL A 652 4.20 -16.41 25.71
C VAL A 652 2.85 -16.69 26.36
N LEU A 653 1.76 -16.17 25.77
CA LEU A 653 0.39 -16.37 26.21
C LEU A 653 -0.05 -17.82 26.06
N ALA A 654 0.25 -18.49 24.94
CA ALA A 654 -0.05 -19.91 24.75
C ALA A 654 0.65 -20.78 25.80
N LYS A 655 1.91 -20.48 26.14
CA LYS A 655 2.63 -21.16 27.24
C LYS A 655 2.05 -20.81 28.61
N ALA A 656 1.63 -19.57 28.84
CA ALA A 656 1.03 -19.14 30.09
C ALA A 656 -0.35 -19.78 30.31
N LEU A 657 -1.21 -19.79 29.29
CA LEU A 657 -2.51 -20.47 29.28
C LEU A 657 -2.33 -21.98 29.46
N ARG A 658 -1.35 -22.60 28.80
CA ARG A 658 -1.01 -24.02 28.99
C ARG A 658 -0.64 -24.30 30.45
N ARG A 659 0.23 -23.49 31.05
CA ARG A 659 0.62 -23.63 32.46
C ARG A 659 -0.59 -23.46 33.37
N ARG A 660 -1.44 -22.46 33.10
CA ARG A 660 -2.68 -22.22 33.85
C ARG A 660 -3.64 -23.40 33.75
N ALA A 661 -3.78 -23.99 32.56
CA ALA A 661 -4.61 -25.18 32.34
C ALA A 661 -4.07 -26.41 33.09
N ARG A 662 -2.74 -26.62 33.11
CA ARG A 662 -2.11 -27.71 33.90
C ARG A 662 -2.26 -27.52 35.41
N ARG A 663 -2.26 -26.26 35.89
CA ARG A 663 -2.51 -25.92 37.30
C ARG A 663 -3.96 -26.08 37.74
N ARG A 664 -4.90 -25.92 36.80
CA ARG A 664 -6.35 -25.98 37.04
C ARG A 664 -6.98 -27.21 36.37
N GLY A 665 -6.23 -28.31 36.32
CA GLY A 665 -6.72 -29.56 35.74
C GLY A 665 -7.99 -30.05 36.45
N PRO A 666 -8.85 -30.82 35.77
CA PRO A 666 -10.12 -31.28 36.33
C PRO A 666 -9.97 -32.29 37.48
N ASP A 667 -8.78 -32.85 37.67
CA ASP A 667 -8.46 -33.89 38.67
C ASP A 667 -7.08 -33.58 39.29
N PRO A 668 -6.90 -33.67 40.62
CA PRO A 668 -5.59 -33.61 41.29
C PRO A 668 -4.48 -34.47 40.64
N HIS A 669 -4.82 -35.64 40.09
CA HIS A 669 -3.89 -36.49 39.32
C HIS A 669 -3.25 -35.72 38.16
N ALA A 670 -4.09 -35.10 37.32
CA ALA A 670 -3.67 -34.37 36.14
C ALA A 670 -2.81 -33.13 36.50
N VAL A 671 -3.03 -32.56 37.68
CA VAL A 671 -2.25 -31.41 38.19
C VAL A 671 -0.84 -31.85 38.60
N LEU A 672 -0.70 -33.02 39.22
CA LEU A 672 0.60 -33.60 39.61
C LEU A 672 1.42 -34.04 38.39
N VAL A 673 0.85 -34.81 37.47
CA VAL A 673 1.53 -35.16 36.20
C VAL A 673 1.85 -33.89 35.39
N GLY A 674 0.96 -32.91 35.41
CA GLY A 674 1.16 -31.60 34.78
C GLY A 674 2.33 -30.80 35.34
N SER A 675 2.70 -31.01 36.61
CA SER A 675 3.85 -30.35 37.24
C SER A 675 5.18 -30.87 36.69
N TRP A 676 5.31 -32.19 36.50
CA TRP A 676 6.48 -32.82 35.87
C TRP A 676 6.61 -32.48 34.39
N ASP A 677 5.49 -32.50 33.66
CA ASP A 677 5.42 -32.10 32.25
C ASP A 677 5.95 -30.67 32.02
N GLU A 678 5.75 -29.76 32.98
CA GLU A 678 6.28 -28.40 32.92
C GLU A 678 7.81 -28.38 33.09
N VAL A 679 8.38 -29.24 33.95
CA VAL A 679 9.84 -29.39 34.13
C VAL A 679 10.50 -29.91 32.84
N VAL A 680 9.90 -30.93 32.21
CA VAL A 680 10.37 -31.48 30.93
C VAL A 680 10.27 -30.45 29.80
N ASP A 681 9.19 -29.65 29.78
CA ASP A 681 9.03 -28.57 28.81
C ASP A 681 10.06 -27.44 29.02
N MET A 682 10.39 -27.11 30.28
CA MET A 682 11.46 -26.17 30.62
C MET A 682 12.82 -26.68 30.13
N ALA A 683 13.15 -27.95 30.36
CA ALA A 683 14.37 -28.56 29.84
C ALA A 683 14.44 -28.53 28.30
N THR A 684 13.33 -28.88 27.64
CA THR A 684 13.21 -28.86 26.17
C THR A 684 13.36 -27.44 25.61
N ASP A 685 12.80 -26.44 26.28
CA ASP A 685 12.89 -25.04 25.89
C ASP A 685 14.31 -24.47 26.11
N ALA A 686 15.04 -24.95 27.13
CA ALA A 686 16.46 -24.68 27.34
C ALA A 686 17.37 -25.36 26.29
N GLY A 687 16.81 -26.31 25.53
CA GLY A 687 17.49 -27.04 24.47
C GLY A 687 18.13 -28.35 24.91
N ILE A 688 17.79 -28.84 26.11
CA ILE A 688 18.18 -30.16 26.60
C ILE A 688 17.26 -31.20 25.94
N MET A 689 17.84 -32.27 25.38
CA MET A 689 17.09 -33.35 24.74
C MET A 689 16.78 -34.41 25.79
N VAL A 690 15.52 -34.50 26.22
CA VAL A 690 15.05 -35.56 27.12
C VAL A 690 14.83 -36.83 26.31
N SER A 691 15.53 -37.91 26.66
CA SER A 691 15.36 -39.20 25.99
C SER A 691 14.01 -39.83 26.32
N VAL A 692 13.44 -40.59 25.39
CA VAL A 692 12.10 -41.21 25.58
C VAL A 692 12.19 -42.52 26.38
N ASN A 693 13.41 -43.04 26.60
CA ASN A 693 13.63 -44.36 27.18
C ASN A 693 13.94 -44.32 28.69
N GLN A 694 14.01 -43.14 29.28
CA GLN A 694 14.33 -42.95 30.70
C GLN A 694 13.06 -42.83 31.55
N THR A 695 13.14 -43.31 32.78
CA THR A 695 12.08 -43.07 33.78
C THR A 695 12.07 -41.61 34.24
N ARG A 696 10.98 -41.16 34.89
CA ARG A 696 10.88 -39.78 35.41
C ARG A 696 12.00 -39.48 36.40
N GLN A 697 12.38 -40.46 37.22
CA GLN A 697 13.45 -40.32 38.21
C GLN A 697 14.84 -40.25 37.57
N GLU A 698 15.15 -41.09 36.59
CA GLU A 698 16.40 -41.03 35.83
C GLU A 698 16.55 -39.67 35.13
N THR A 699 15.47 -39.21 34.49
CA THR A 699 15.41 -37.90 33.84
C THR A 699 15.62 -36.77 34.85
N ALA A 700 15.03 -36.87 36.05
CA ALA A 700 15.15 -35.84 37.08
C ALA A 700 16.58 -35.72 37.61
N TRP A 701 17.27 -36.83 37.85
CA TRP A 701 18.66 -36.84 38.27
C TRP A 701 19.58 -36.27 37.18
N GLU A 702 19.36 -36.66 35.93
CA GLU A 702 20.11 -36.11 34.79
C GLU A 702 19.92 -34.59 34.67
N LEU A 703 18.68 -34.10 34.71
CA LEU A 703 18.39 -32.66 34.65
C LEU A 703 19.02 -31.87 35.79
N THR A 704 19.05 -32.44 37.00
CA THR A 704 19.69 -31.82 38.17
C THR A 704 21.18 -31.60 37.93
N SER A 705 21.88 -32.64 37.45
CA SER A 705 23.31 -32.55 37.14
C SER A 705 23.61 -31.58 35.99
N LEU A 706 22.78 -31.55 34.95
CA LEU A 706 22.96 -30.65 33.81
C LEU A 706 22.73 -29.18 34.19
N TRP A 707 21.74 -28.91 35.04
CA TRP A 707 21.46 -27.54 35.51
C TRP A 707 22.50 -27.06 36.53
N SER A 708 22.98 -27.91 37.44
CA SER A 708 24.04 -27.55 38.39
C SER A 708 25.38 -27.26 37.67
N GLN A 709 25.77 -28.06 36.68
CA GLN A 709 26.96 -27.81 35.85
C GLN A 709 26.84 -26.50 35.06
N ARG A 710 25.64 -26.18 34.57
CA ARG A 710 25.37 -24.92 33.86
C ARG A 710 25.44 -23.71 34.78
N ALA A 711 24.93 -23.83 36.01
CA ALA A 711 25.04 -22.80 37.03
C ALA A 711 26.51 -22.53 37.38
N ALA A 712 27.30 -23.58 37.63
CA ALA A 712 28.72 -23.48 37.95
C ALA A 712 29.54 -22.82 36.82
N SER A 713 29.31 -23.23 35.57
CA SER A 713 30.01 -22.68 34.40
C SER A 713 29.64 -21.21 34.11
N SER A 714 28.38 -20.80 34.34
CA SER A 714 27.97 -19.40 34.21
C SER A 714 28.67 -18.47 35.21
N ARG A 715 28.96 -18.99 36.42
CA ARG A 715 29.62 -18.26 37.52
C ARG A 715 31.13 -18.11 37.27
N ALA A 716 31.79 -19.15 36.74
CA ALA A 716 33.20 -19.11 36.35
C ALA A 716 33.51 -18.09 35.24
N VAL A 717 32.55 -17.86 34.33
CA VAL A 717 32.66 -16.81 33.29
C VAL A 717 32.43 -15.41 33.89
N GLY A 718 31.59 -15.28 34.92
CA GLY A 718 31.37 -14.04 35.65
C GLY A 718 32.57 -13.60 36.49
N SER A 719 33.25 -14.52 37.17
CA SER A 719 34.40 -14.21 38.02
C SER A 719 35.67 -13.85 37.24
N ARG A 720 35.85 -14.37 36.02
CA ARG A 720 36.95 -13.96 35.11
C ARG A 720 36.88 -12.49 34.69
N LYS A 721 35.69 -11.88 34.73
CA LYS A 721 35.50 -10.48 34.31
C LYS A 721 35.79 -9.46 35.42
N TYR A 722 35.99 -9.91 36.65
CA TYR A 722 36.27 -9.08 37.84
C TYR A 722 37.64 -9.38 38.48
N LYS A 723 38.53 -10.09 37.78
CA LYS A 723 39.91 -10.33 38.23
C LYS A 723 40.89 -9.36 37.54
N GLY A 724 40.55 -8.08 37.59
CA GLY A 724 41.27 -7.01 36.90
C GLY A 724 41.08 -5.63 37.51
N VAL A 725 40.88 -5.51 38.83
CA VAL A 725 41.09 -4.26 39.57
C VAL A 725 41.50 -4.60 41.00
N GLY A 726 42.74 -4.24 41.36
CA GLY A 726 43.17 -3.81 42.69
C GLY A 726 42.88 -4.70 43.90
N SER A 727 43.87 -5.49 44.30
CA SER A 727 44.05 -5.98 45.67
C SER A 727 44.13 -4.80 46.65
N ARG A 728 43.26 -4.76 47.66
CA ARG A 728 43.56 -4.07 48.92
C ARG A 728 42.92 -4.79 50.10
N GLU A 729 43.82 -5.38 50.86
CA GLU A 729 43.71 -5.97 52.18
C GLU A 729 42.96 -5.05 53.16
N ARG A 730 41.93 -5.57 53.84
CA ARG A 730 41.46 -5.04 55.12
C ARG A 730 41.10 -6.19 56.06
N ARG A 731 41.91 -6.33 57.12
CA ARG A 731 41.54 -6.93 58.40
C ARG A 731 40.38 -6.15 59.02
N ALA A 732 39.39 -6.86 59.55
CA ALA A 732 38.73 -6.49 60.80
C ALA A 732 38.08 -7.74 61.43
N VAL A 733 38.45 -7.97 62.69
CA VAL A 733 37.88 -8.92 63.64
C VAL A 733 36.58 -8.33 64.20
N GLY A 734 35.57 -9.17 64.47
CA GLY A 734 34.37 -8.76 65.20
C GLY A 734 33.25 -9.78 65.12
N THR A 735 33.20 -10.67 66.10
CA THR A 735 32.14 -11.65 66.40
C THR A 735 30.80 -10.97 66.66
N ARG A 736 29.72 -11.46 66.03
CA ARG A 736 28.35 -11.47 66.58
C ARG A 736 27.52 -12.51 65.84
N GLU A 737 27.04 -13.49 66.60
CA GLU A 737 26.05 -14.48 66.21
C GLU A 737 24.71 -13.79 65.95
N GLY A 738 23.96 -14.26 64.94
CA GLY A 738 22.59 -13.84 64.68
C GLY A 738 22.29 -13.74 63.18
N GLU A 739 21.56 -14.76 62.70
CA GLU A 739 20.80 -14.74 61.44
C GLU A 739 21.61 -14.98 60.14
N VAL A 740 21.76 -16.26 59.80
CA VAL A 740 22.27 -16.73 58.51
C VAL A 740 21.24 -16.40 57.41
N ALA A 741 21.34 -15.20 56.85
CA ALA A 741 20.82 -14.90 55.52
C ALA A 741 21.63 -15.73 54.51
N GLY A 742 21.10 -16.91 54.15
CA GLY A 742 21.76 -17.87 53.26
C GLY A 742 22.27 -17.21 51.98
N THR A 743 23.58 -17.29 51.77
CA THR A 743 24.24 -16.92 50.52
C THR A 743 23.59 -17.66 49.35
N ARG A 744 23.56 -17.02 48.18
CA ARG A 744 22.92 -17.48 46.93
C ARG A 744 23.63 -18.70 46.31
N GLU A 745 24.20 -19.57 47.12
CA GLU A 745 25.17 -20.59 46.72
C GLU A 745 24.55 -21.94 46.36
N ASP A 746 23.39 -22.34 46.92
CA ASP A 746 22.92 -23.74 46.81
C ASP A 746 21.51 -23.98 46.22
N ARG A 747 20.80 -22.97 45.70
CA ARG A 747 19.33 -23.11 45.46
C ARG A 747 18.89 -24.05 44.34
N VAL A 748 19.69 -24.31 43.30
CA VAL A 748 19.31 -25.27 42.24
C VAL A 748 19.38 -26.73 42.72
N GLY A 749 20.00 -26.97 43.89
CA GLY A 749 20.07 -28.26 44.57
C GLY A 749 19.29 -28.32 45.87
N GLU A 750 18.37 -27.37 46.13
CA GLU A 750 17.62 -27.32 47.39
C GLU A 750 16.89 -28.64 47.64
N LEU A 751 17.25 -29.30 48.75
CA LEU A 751 16.75 -30.62 49.07
C LEU A 751 15.36 -30.50 49.70
N THR A 752 14.34 -30.94 48.98
CA THR A 752 12.96 -30.95 49.44
C THR A 752 12.64 -32.30 50.09
N ALA A 753 12.06 -32.29 51.29
CA ALA A 753 11.55 -33.50 51.92
C ALA A 753 10.26 -33.94 51.21
N VAL A 754 10.15 -35.23 50.90
CA VAL A 754 8.94 -35.86 50.34
C VAL A 754 8.47 -36.92 51.32
N PRO A 755 7.29 -36.76 51.96
CA PRO A 755 6.71 -37.78 52.83
C PRO A 755 6.35 -39.06 52.04
N GLY A 756 6.53 -40.24 52.66
CA GLY A 756 5.85 -41.47 52.23
C GLY A 756 6.49 -42.33 51.12
N TRP A 757 7.66 -41.97 50.58
CA TRP A 757 8.36 -42.83 49.58
C TRP A 757 9.39 -43.79 50.20
N THR A 758 9.92 -43.42 51.36
CA THR A 758 10.81 -44.21 52.21
C THR A 758 10.31 -44.09 53.64
N LEU A 759 10.59 -45.08 54.50
CA LEU A 759 10.24 -45.05 55.94
C LEU A 759 10.76 -43.79 56.68
N PHE A 760 11.64 -43.01 56.04
CA PHE A 760 12.22 -41.77 56.54
C PHE A 760 12.09 -40.64 55.52
N GLU A 761 11.97 -39.40 56.00
CA GLU A 761 12.05 -38.21 55.16
C GLU A 761 13.43 -38.11 54.50
N GLN A 762 13.49 -38.35 53.18
CA GLN A 762 14.71 -38.13 52.40
C GLN A 762 14.69 -36.74 51.77
N LYS A 763 15.75 -35.99 52.04
CA LYS A 763 16.10 -34.74 51.39
C LYS A 763 16.59 -35.03 49.96
N VAL A 764 15.80 -34.69 48.94
CA VAL A 764 16.13 -34.92 47.52
C VAL A 764 16.04 -33.63 46.69
N PRO A 765 16.79 -33.49 45.58
CA PRO A 765 16.72 -32.29 44.74
C PRO A 765 15.30 -31.98 44.29
N THR A 766 14.96 -30.68 44.18
CA THR A 766 13.59 -30.20 43.86
C THR A 766 13.00 -30.84 42.60
N THR A 767 13.82 -31.04 41.57
CA THR A 767 13.47 -31.76 40.32
C THR A 767 13.04 -33.21 40.55
N VAL A 768 13.75 -33.91 41.44
CA VAL A 768 13.47 -35.30 41.84
C VAL A 768 12.23 -35.36 42.73
N ALA A 769 12.04 -34.37 43.61
CA ALA A 769 10.82 -34.24 44.41
C ALA A 769 9.57 -34.08 43.53
N ILE A 770 9.63 -33.23 42.49
CA ILE A 770 8.53 -33.05 41.52
C ILE A 770 8.28 -34.34 40.74
N ALA A 771 9.33 -35.05 40.31
CA ALA A 771 9.20 -36.34 39.61
C ALA A 771 8.53 -37.41 40.49
N ARG A 772 8.96 -37.54 41.75
CA ARG A 772 8.38 -38.48 42.72
C ARG A 772 6.91 -38.21 42.97
N ARG A 773 6.51 -36.94 43.13
CA ARG A 773 5.10 -36.56 43.31
C ARG A 773 4.23 -36.86 42.07
N ALA A 774 4.81 -36.76 40.87
CA ALA A 774 4.12 -37.18 39.64
C ALA A 774 4.02 -38.71 39.51
N ASP A 775 5.03 -39.46 39.97
CA ASP A 775 4.97 -40.93 40.02
C ASP A 775 3.95 -41.42 41.05
N ILE A 776 3.87 -40.78 42.23
CA ILE A 776 2.83 -41.08 43.24
C ILE A 776 1.43 -40.95 42.64
N ALA A 777 1.17 -39.93 41.81
CA ALA A 777 -0.11 -39.79 41.14
C ALA A 777 -0.45 -41.00 40.25
N ASP A 778 0.53 -41.59 39.57
CA ASP A 778 0.28 -42.74 38.68
C ASP A 778 0.21 -44.09 39.42
N PHE A 779 0.74 -44.19 40.64
CA PHE A 779 0.89 -45.46 41.36
C PHE A 779 0.14 -45.56 42.71
N ALA A 780 -0.33 -44.46 43.31
CA ALA A 780 -1.03 -44.45 44.60
C ALA A 780 -2.55 -44.27 44.45
N GLU A 781 -3.35 -44.90 45.32
CA GLU A 781 -4.82 -44.79 45.33
C GLU A 781 -5.32 -43.61 46.23
N ASP A 782 -6.03 -42.66 45.60
CA ASP A 782 -7.04 -41.68 46.06
C ASP A 782 -6.93 -40.86 47.37
N ALA A 783 -5.93 -41.01 48.24
CA ALA A 783 -6.07 -40.46 49.61
C ALA A 783 -5.50 -39.04 49.91
N ALA A 784 -4.63 -38.41 49.11
CA ALA A 784 -3.95 -37.16 49.57
C ALA A 784 -3.55 -36.13 48.51
N PHE A 785 -4.17 -36.08 47.34
CA PHE A 785 -3.60 -35.35 46.19
C PHE A 785 -3.73 -33.81 46.22
N GLY A 786 -4.64 -33.24 47.01
CA GLY A 786 -4.94 -31.79 46.96
C GLY A 786 -3.81 -30.90 47.48
N SER A 787 -3.27 -31.19 48.67
CA SER A 787 -2.16 -30.44 49.27
C SER A 787 -0.83 -30.72 48.56
N GLU A 788 -0.61 -31.96 48.11
CA GLU A 788 0.58 -32.34 47.35
C GLU A 788 0.67 -31.66 45.98
N ALA A 789 -0.45 -31.47 45.30
CA ALA A 789 -0.51 -30.73 44.03
C ALA A 789 -0.08 -29.26 44.20
N LEU A 790 -0.48 -28.61 45.29
CA LEU A 790 -0.05 -27.24 45.61
C LEU A 790 1.45 -27.16 45.89
N LEU A 791 1.98 -28.12 46.66
CA LEU A 791 3.41 -28.20 46.95
C LEU A 791 4.24 -28.47 45.68
N ALA A 792 3.77 -29.37 44.80
CA ALA A 792 4.45 -29.66 43.53
C ALA A 792 4.58 -28.42 42.64
N TRP A 793 3.53 -27.60 42.55
CA TRP A 793 3.58 -26.36 41.78
C TRP A 793 4.37 -25.24 42.45
N LYS A 794 4.43 -25.20 43.79
CA LYS A 794 5.33 -24.31 44.55
C LYS A 794 6.79 -24.60 44.22
N ASP A 795 7.15 -25.89 44.15
CA ASP A 795 8.49 -26.35 43.81
C ASP A 795 8.84 -26.06 42.34
N VAL A 796 7.89 -26.23 41.41
CA VAL A 796 8.07 -25.82 40.00
C VAL A 796 8.30 -24.30 39.88
N ASP A 797 7.59 -23.48 40.67
CA ASP A 797 7.75 -22.02 40.67
C ASP A 797 9.06 -21.55 41.34
N ALA A 798 9.55 -22.27 42.34
CA ALA A 798 10.88 -22.07 42.91
C ALA A 798 11.96 -22.37 41.86
N LEU A 799 11.95 -23.58 41.30
CA LEU A 799 12.89 -24.03 40.27
C LEU A 799 12.94 -23.08 39.06
N ARG A 800 11.78 -22.61 38.60
CA ARG A 800 11.70 -21.67 37.47
C ARG A 800 12.25 -20.28 37.81
N ARG A 801 12.07 -19.80 39.04
CA ARG A 801 12.63 -18.51 39.50
C ARG A 801 14.15 -18.60 39.57
N ASP A 802 14.69 -19.69 40.08
CA ASP A 802 16.14 -19.88 40.20
C ASP A 802 16.81 -19.97 38.83
N LEU A 803 16.29 -20.81 37.92
CA LEU A 803 16.79 -20.91 36.55
C LEU A 803 16.73 -19.56 35.81
N ARG A 804 15.70 -18.74 36.04
CA ARG A 804 15.61 -17.38 35.45
C ARG A 804 16.59 -16.40 36.07
N GLY A 805 16.82 -16.52 37.37
CA GLY A 805 17.76 -15.68 38.13
C GLY A 805 19.19 -15.82 37.62
N GLU A 806 19.58 -17.01 37.15
CA GLU A 806 20.91 -17.31 36.62
C GLU A 806 21.13 -16.87 35.16
N MET A 807 20.05 -16.61 34.41
CA MET A 807 20.14 -16.20 33.00
C MET A 807 20.29 -14.68 32.83
N ARG A 808 21.14 -14.26 31.86
CA ARG A 808 21.20 -12.87 31.36
C ARG A 808 19.87 -12.48 30.69
N VAL A 809 19.58 -11.18 30.60
CA VAL A 809 18.30 -10.63 30.07
C VAL A 809 17.93 -11.24 28.71
N LEU A 810 18.85 -11.26 27.74
CA LEU A 810 18.64 -11.89 26.42
C LEU A 810 18.39 -13.41 26.49
N GLY A 811 19.01 -14.10 27.45
CA GLY A 811 18.78 -15.51 27.71
C GLY A 811 17.36 -15.80 28.20
N ARG A 812 16.83 -14.92 29.08
CA ARG A 812 15.44 -15.02 29.59
C ARG A 812 14.42 -14.85 28.48
N ILE A 813 14.62 -13.86 27.61
CA ILE A 813 13.74 -13.59 26.45
C ILE A 813 13.78 -14.79 25.50
N ARG A 814 14.97 -15.27 25.14
CA ARG A 814 15.13 -16.43 24.26
C ARG A 814 14.48 -17.70 24.81
N PHE A 815 14.59 -17.95 26.11
CA PHE A 815 13.95 -19.08 26.78
C PHE A 815 12.42 -18.97 26.73
N ALA A 816 11.88 -17.77 26.99
CA ALA A 816 10.44 -17.53 26.96
C ALA A 816 9.82 -17.77 25.56
N VAL A 817 10.49 -17.32 24.50
CA VAL A 817 9.97 -17.35 23.11
C VAL A 817 10.29 -18.66 22.37
N SER A 818 10.98 -19.62 23.01
CA SER A 818 11.34 -20.90 22.38
C SER A 818 10.10 -21.72 21.95
N LEU A 819 10.03 -22.14 20.69
CA LEU A 819 8.95 -23.00 20.15
C LEU A 819 9.23 -24.51 20.31
N ARG A 820 10.31 -24.90 21.00
CA ARG A 820 10.80 -26.28 21.02
C ARG A 820 9.84 -27.22 21.72
N SER A 821 9.36 -26.88 22.92
CA SER A 821 8.35 -27.68 23.65
C SER A 821 7.03 -27.82 22.88
N LEU A 822 6.54 -26.74 22.26
CA LEU A 822 5.30 -26.75 21.46
C LEU A 822 5.42 -27.66 20.22
N ARG A 823 6.56 -27.64 19.53
CA ARG A 823 6.81 -28.52 18.36
C ARG A 823 7.03 -29.98 18.75
N ALA A 824 7.73 -30.24 19.85
CA ALA A 824 7.97 -31.59 20.35
C ALA A 824 6.64 -32.29 20.68
N ARG A 825 5.69 -31.57 21.30
CA ARG A 825 4.35 -32.08 21.58
C ARG A 825 3.55 -32.39 20.32
N ASN A 826 3.54 -31.51 19.32
CA ASN A 826 2.83 -31.78 18.06
C ASN A 826 3.39 -33.03 17.35
N ARG A 827 4.71 -33.27 17.45
CA ARG A 827 5.32 -34.50 16.95
C ARG A 827 4.87 -35.73 17.75
N ARG A 828 4.89 -35.66 19.08
CA ARG A 828 4.40 -36.75 19.97
C ARG A 828 2.91 -37.06 19.75
N ALA A 829 2.07 -36.03 19.61
CA ALA A 829 0.64 -36.19 19.33
C ALA A 829 0.37 -36.81 17.95
N ARG A 830 1.14 -36.44 16.93
CA ARG A 830 1.06 -37.08 15.60
C ARG A 830 1.55 -38.54 15.65
N ALA A 831 2.62 -38.82 16.37
CA ALA A 831 3.13 -40.18 16.57
C ALA A 831 2.10 -41.06 17.30
N ALA A 832 1.52 -40.59 18.40
CA ALA A 832 0.48 -41.31 19.14
C ALA A 832 -0.80 -41.54 18.31
N ARG A 833 -1.19 -40.58 17.47
CA ARG A 833 -2.31 -40.78 16.51
C ARG A 833 -1.98 -41.82 15.45
N ALA A 834 -0.75 -41.81 14.93
CA ALA A 834 -0.29 -42.80 13.94
C ALA A 834 -0.20 -44.21 14.55
N GLU A 835 0.25 -44.32 15.80
CA GLU A 835 0.32 -45.58 16.55
C GLU A 835 -1.07 -46.09 16.94
N LYS A 836 -1.97 -45.22 17.40
CA LYS A 836 -3.37 -45.57 17.62
C LYS A 836 -4.04 -46.07 16.34
N LYS A 837 -3.76 -45.41 15.20
CA LYS A 837 -4.22 -45.84 13.88
C LYS A 837 -3.68 -47.23 13.51
N ARG A 838 -2.38 -47.48 13.72
CA ARG A 838 -1.75 -48.80 13.54
C ARG A 838 -2.35 -49.89 14.43
N LEU A 839 -2.66 -49.58 15.69
CA LEU A 839 -3.28 -50.53 16.63
C LEU A 839 -4.74 -50.82 16.28
N THR A 840 -5.50 -49.85 15.76
CA THR A 840 -6.83 -50.10 15.19
C THR A 840 -6.78 -50.92 13.90
N GLU A 841 -5.78 -50.69 13.04
CA GLU A 841 -5.53 -51.49 11.83
C GLU A 841 -5.04 -52.92 12.16
N GLN A 842 -4.28 -53.10 13.24
CA GLN A 842 -3.88 -54.43 13.74
C GLN A 842 -5.00 -55.17 14.46
N GLY A 843 -5.90 -54.45 15.15
CA GLY A 843 -7.08 -55.02 15.81
C GLY A 843 -8.15 -55.52 14.85
N SER A 844 -8.14 -55.08 13.58
CA SER A 844 -9.11 -55.51 12.55
C SER A 844 -8.63 -56.71 11.71
N ASN A 845 -7.50 -57.34 12.03
CA ASN A 845 -6.95 -58.45 11.26
C ASN A 845 -7.17 -59.81 11.98
N PRO A 846 -8.10 -60.67 11.52
CA PRO A 846 -8.52 -61.88 12.23
C PRO A 846 -7.48 -63.03 12.23
N LYS A 847 -6.34 -62.91 11.54
CA LYS A 847 -5.37 -64.00 11.35
C LYS A 847 -4.18 -64.05 12.33
N ARG A 848 -4.15 -63.23 13.38
CA ARG A 848 -3.07 -63.26 14.40
C ARG A 848 -3.60 -63.30 15.84
N ARG A 849 -4.54 -64.22 16.11
CA ARG A 849 -5.09 -64.47 17.46
C ARG A 849 -4.33 -65.53 18.27
N GLY A 850 -3.25 -66.10 17.75
CA GLY A 850 -2.37 -66.99 18.51
C GLY A 850 -1.09 -66.28 18.89
N LEU A 851 -0.73 -66.32 20.18
CA LEU A 851 0.49 -65.78 20.82
C LEU A 851 0.40 -64.34 21.36
N LEU A 852 -0.29 -64.19 22.50
CA LEU A 852 0.01 -63.19 23.52
C LEU A 852 -0.25 -63.84 24.90
N PRO A 853 0.73 -63.89 25.83
CA PRO A 853 0.42 -63.87 27.24
C PRO A 853 0.35 -62.40 27.72
N PHE A 854 -0.80 -62.08 28.32
CA PHE A 854 -1.01 -61.12 29.41
C PHE A 854 -0.26 -59.77 29.39
N MET A 855 -1.02 -58.71 29.08
CA MET A 855 -1.16 -57.55 29.97
C MET A 855 -2.37 -56.73 29.53
N THR A 856 -3.51 -57.03 30.15
CA THR A 856 -4.79 -56.34 29.94
C THR A 856 -4.82 -55.02 30.70
N ARG A 857 -5.42 -54.03 30.04
CA ARG A 857 -5.60 -52.63 30.45
C ARG A 857 -6.42 -52.46 31.73
N TYR A 858 -6.17 -51.35 32.43
CA TYR A 858 -7.22 -50.62 33.14
C TYR A 858 -7.88 -49.59 32.20
N SER A 859 -9.21 -49.60 32.15
CA SER A 859 -10.08 -48.64 31.46
C SER A 859 -10.91 -47.91 32.51
N PRO A 860 -11.12 -46.59 32.43
CA PRO A 860 -11.89 -45.88 33.45
C PRO A 860 -13.41 -46.13 33.28
N ARG A 861 -14.05 -46.54 34.37
CA ARG A 861 -15.52 -46.69 34.51
C ARG A 861 -16.20 -45.31 34.51
N LYS A 862 -17.20 -45.11 33.63
CA LYS A 862 -18.18 -44.03 33.75
C LYS A 862 -19.25 -44.42 34.79
N ARG A 863 -19.37 -43.67 35.88
CA ARG A 863 -20.54 -43.67 36.77
C ARG A 863 -21.66 -42.86 36.11
N GLN A 864 -22.80 -43.49 35.81
CA GLN A 864 -24.06 -42.80 35.53
C GLN A 864 -24.86 -42.67 36.83
N LEU A 865 -25.21 -41.44 37.19
CA LEU A 865 -26.14 -41.10 38.27
C LEU A 865 -27.57 -41.11 37.70
N HIS A 866 -28.42 -41.99 38.23
CA HIS A 866 -29.86 -41.94 38.02
C HIS A 866 -30.46 -40.76 38.79
N ARG A 867 -31.15 -39.84 38.09
CA ARG A 867 -32.04 -38.85 38.71
C ARG A 867 -33.45 -39.04 38.15
N LYS A 868 -34.31 -39.71 38.92
CA LYS A 868 -35.76 -39.78 38.71
C LYS A 868 -36.35 -38.35 38.76
N ARG A 869 -37.12 -37.97 37.74
CA ARG A 869 -38.19 -36.97 37.86
C ARG A 869 -39.40 -37.49 37.10
N GLN A 870 -40.42 -37.84 37.87
CA GLN A 870 -41.78 -38.15 37.41
C GLN A 870 -42.45 -36.85 36.91
N SER A 871 -43.25 -37.01 35.86
CA SER A 871 -44.17 -35.99 35.32
C SER A 871 -45.48 -36.00 36.13
N PRO A 872 -46.12 -34.85 36.44
CA PRO A 872 -47.42 -34.83 37.07
C PRO A 872 -48.55 -34.62 36.05
N GLY A 873 -49.68 -35.32 36.24
CA GLY A 873 -50.86 -35.14 35.42
C GLY A 873 -52.11 -35.94 35.81
N LYS A 874 -52.78 -35.48 36.89
CA LYS A 874 -54.23 -35.55 37.19
C LYS A 874 -54.90 -36.85 37.70
N ARG A 875 -55.47 -36.68 38.92
CA ARG A 875 -56.81 -37.05 39.44
C ARG A 875 -57.26 -38.53 39.40
N SER A 876 -57.46 -39.09 40.60
CA SER A 876 -58.81 -39.20 41.19
C SER A 876 -58.76 -39.48 42.71
N ARG A 877 -59.59 -38.74 43.45
CA ARG A 877 -59.91 -38.76 44.89
C ARG A 877 -58.84 -38.29 45.88
#